data_AF-A0A8H5LDV3-F1
#
_entry.id   AF-A0A8H5LDV3-F1
#
_cell.length_a   1.000
_cell.length_b   1.000
_cell.length_c   1.000
_cell.angle_alpha   90.00
_cell.angle_beta   90.00
_cell.angle_gamma   90.00
#
_symmetry.space_group_name_H-M   'P 1'
#
loop_
_entity.id
_entity.type
_entity.pdbx_description
1 polymer ?
#
loop_
_entity_poly.entity_id
_entity_poly.type
_entity_poly.pdbx_seq_one_letter_code
_entity_poly.pdbx_strand_id
1 'polypeptide(L)'
;MSSNEQLYETISNSVAHHEQDLAEICKKIHENPELNYKEFKAHDNICDLMHRLGYTVKRSAYGIQTSFEVESGQGGKLIVFNAEYDALPGLGHACGHNLIATSSTAAFIATAETIRSLNIPGRVRLLGTPAEEGGGGKVHLIKAGAYEGVDACLMAHPTGRLSPQGEKNIDGVSAARSSARRQIKVAFTGQNAHAGNMPWHGKNALDAVVSSYVNISLLRQQIQPTERIHGVIRNGGAEPNIIPDSTNLEYYLRAAGADQIKELTGRVEACFKAGALATGCEVQCSCESDQDYMELRPNMSMSNEFTKHMQAFGRDYIGDANQPPMGASTDMGKYTAPSSTLSFTNIPRQQDPLVQPHTPKFAEAAGTREALERALDCAKGLAATACEMLLQTELMDQARDEFKRDVEPIDVNGISLLDQNIFFNSMASDREDKINIPAQDPVAKMGETLSLQGSMQFAEEGVDNHYRGRKKERVLTLVSSLMPLLLVSYTLQFLDKQSLNFASIMGIIDDLDLVGSRYSWCSSAFYFGYLSFSYPASWLMVRLPLGKYLAGSSLAWAIILCCHAAVQTFPGLLVARFFLGVAEASISPGFSLITGMWYKREEQPFRHGIWFLGNAIATSFGGLLAYGIAHIGGALESWRWLFIIFGLITLVWAIVLAIFLPDTPDNARFLDQQQRIDAVDRIRSNQTGMKNNSFKWEQVREVIKDPNVLLLMVFQVAFSIPNGAHTTFSSLVMAGFGFSRFQVYLLNMPMGAILAFFALGSTYLCSRFSGYRTIIGACLSLISLAGSLLVRYGPNQGSRLFGLWIFVAFAAGFPISLSMVASNVAGFTKKSVASAMMFMAYTTGNIIGPFLFFAREAPEYSSGFLATTICFGISTITMIVLRFVLIAENKRRDKLQQTSSGLQDDTEHLEISDVTDRKNLNFRYVY
;
A
#
# COMPACT_ATOMS: atom_id res chain seq x y z
N MET A 1 -21.02 54.07 18.89
CA MET A 1 -20.64 52.69 18.61
C MET A 1 -21.80 51.79 19.01
N SER A 2 -22.09 50.75 18.23
CA SER A 2 -23.02 49.70 18.68
C SER A 2 -22.43 48.98 19.91
N SER A 3 -23.26 48.32 20.73
CA SER A 3 -22.80 47.56 21.92
C SER A 3 -21.67 46.57 21.57
N ASN A 4 -21.73 45.97 20.38
CA ASN A 4 -20.73 44.99 19.92
C ASN A 4 -19.44 45.65 19.43
N GLU A 5 -19.49 46.85 18.85
CA GLU A 5 -18.28 47.59 18.47
C GLU A 5 -17.45 47.97 19.69
N GLN A 6 -18.09 48.44 20.76
CA GLN A 6 -17.41 48.79 22.00
C GLN A 6 -16.79 47.56 22.68
N LEU A 7 -17.47 46.40 22.59
CA LEU A 7 -16.95 45.12 23.07
C LEU A 7 -15.67 44.73 22.31
N TYR A 8 -15.72 44.71 20.97
CA TYR A 8 -14.58 44.32 20.14
C TYR A 8 -13.38 45.26 20.26
N GLU A 9 -13.62 46.57 20.41
CA GLU A 9 -12.57 47.55 20.63
C GLU A 9 -11.89 47.34 21.99
N THR A 10 -12.66 47.14 23.06
CA THR A 10 -12.10 46.89 24.41
C THR A 10 -11.25 45.63 24.44
N ILE A 11 -11.75 44.54 23.85
CA ILE A 11 -11.03 43.26 23.75
C ILE A 11 -9.75 43.43 22.93
N SER A 12 -9.83 44.08 21.77
CA SER A 12 -8.66 44.26 20.89
C SER A 12 -7.58 45.12 21.56
N ASN A 13 -7.98 46.19 22.26
CA ASN A 13 -7.06 47.07 22.98
C ASN A 13 -6.39 46.33 24.15
N SER A 14 -7.12 45.50 24.88
CA SER A 14 -6.55 44.68 25.96
C SER A 14 -5.51 43.68 25.43
N VAL A 15 -5.83 42.92 24.37
CA VAL A 15 -4.89 41.97 23.77
C VAL A 15 -3.65 42.68 23.22
N ALA A 16 -3.81 43.84 22.59
CA ALA A 16 -2.69 44.64 22.09
C ALA A 16 -1.82 45.22 23.21
N HIS A 17 -2.43 45.62 24.34
CA HIS A 17 -1.70 46.16 25.49
C HIS A 17 -0.74 45.12 26.10
N HIS A 18 -1.17 43.85 26.15
CA HIS A 18 -0.40 42.75 26.75
C HIS A 18 0.38 41.91 25.74
N GLU A 19 0.46 42.33 24.47
CA GLU A 19 1.04 41.53 23.39
C GLU A 19 2.49 41.11 23.65
N GLN A 20 3.31 42.01 24.23
CA GLN A 20 4.72 41.73 24.53
C GLN A 20 4.88 40.67 25.63
N ASP A 21 4.10 40.79 26.71
CA ASP A 21 4.10 39.82 27.80
C ASP A 21 3.62 38.44 27.32
N LEU A 22 2.58 38.42 26.47
CA LEU A 22 2.05 37.20 25.85
C LEU A 22 3.06 36.56 24.88
N ALA A 23 3.79 37.37 24.12
CA ALA A 23 4.86 36.90 23.25
C ALA A 23 6.01 36.26 24.05
N GLU A 24 6.37 36.88 25.18
CA GLU A 24 7.43 36.39 26.05
C GLU A 24 7.08 35.03 26.66
N ILE A 25 5.87 34.85 27.20
CA ILE A 25 5.46 33.56 27.77
C ILE A 25 5.36 32.47 26.69
N CYS A 26 4.80 32.79 25.51
CA CYS A 26 4.70 31.84 24.40
C CYS A 26 6.08 31.31 24.00
N LYS A 27 7.06 32.21 23.91
CA LYS A 27 8.45 31.87 23.59
C LYS A 27 9.10 31.03 24.69
N LYS A 28 8.97 31.42 25.96
CA LYS A 28 9.58 30.70 27.08
C LYS A 28 9.06 29.26 27.18
N ILE A 29 7.75 29.06 27.01
CA ILE A 29 7.13 27.73 26.98
C ILE A 29 7.67 26.94 25.79
N HIS A 30 7.66 27.52 24.59
CA HIS A 30 8.15 26.87 23.37
C HIS A 30 9.61 26.39 23.46
N GLU A 31 10.50 27.24 23.98
CA GLU A 31 11.94 26.96 24.12
C GLU A 31 12.26 25.96 25.25
N ASN A 32 11.32 25.69 26.15
CA ASN A 32 11.49 24.79 27.30
C ASN A 32 10.41 23.70 27.32
N PRO A 33 10.40 22.79 26.34
CA PRO A 33 9.39 21.73 26.31
C PRO A 33 9.51 20.79 27.51
N GLU A 34 8.43 20.65 28.26
CA GLU A 34 8.33 19.81 29.46
C GLU A 34 7.24 18.75 29.29
N LEU A 35 7.50 17.52 29.73
CA LEU A 35 6.57 16.39 29.56
C LEU A 35 5.42 16.45 30.57
N ASN A 36 4.41 15.62 30.32
CA ASN A 36 3.26 15.46 31.19
C ASN A 36 3.61 15.36 32.70
N TYR A 37 2.94 16.16 33.52
CA TYR A 37 3.16 16.31 34.97
C TYR A 37 4.55 16.83 35.38
N LYS A 38 5.36 17.34 34.43
CA LYS A 38 6.69 17.89 34.67
C LYS A 38 6.85 19.32 34.14
N GLU A 39 5.74 19.98 33.83
CA GLU A 39 5.63 21.30 33.19
C GLU A 39 5.85 22.47 34.17
N PHE A 40 6.86 22.37 35.03
CA PHE A 40 7.11 23.33 36.10
C PHE A 40 7.47 24.73 35.58
N LYS A 41 8.32 24.83 34.55
CA LYS A 41 8.68 26.13 33.97
C LYS A 41 7.49 26.75 33.26
N ALA A 42 6.72 25.98 32.50
CA ALA A 42 5.52 26.51 31.84
C ALA A 42 4.50 27.03 32.85
N HIS A 43 4.20 26.23 33.89
CA HIS A 43 3.36 26.61 35.02
C HIS A 43 3.85 27.91 35.69
N ASP A 44 5.14 27.97 36.05
CA ASP A 44 5.67 29.10 36.80
C ASP A 44 5.70 30.38 35.96
N ASN A 45 6.05 30.30 34.69
CA ASN A 45 6.05 31.45 33.78
C ASN A 45 4.65 32.07 33.64
N ILE A 46 3.60 31.25 33.52
CA ILE A 46 2.22 31.75 33.41
C ILE A 46 1.79 32.35 34.76
N CYS A 47 2.03 31.65 35.87
CA CYS A 47 1.67 32.14 37.20
C CYS A 47 2.39 33.45 37.55
N ASP A 48 3.67 33.58 37.20
CA ASP A 48 4.45 34.81 37.41
C ASP A 48 3.89 35.96 36.60
N LEU A 49 3.52 35.74 35.33
CA LEU A 49 2.85 36.75 34.51
C LEU A 49 1.56 37.22 35.19
N MET A 50 0.68 36.29 35.56
CA MET A 50 -0.62 36.62 36.15
C MET A 50 -0.46 37.39 37.46
N HIS A 51 0.53 37.02 38.29
CA HIS A 51 0.84 37.76 39.51
C HIS A 51 1.37 39.18 39.22
N ARG A 52 2.27 39.35 38.24
CA ARG A 52 2.78 40.68 37.81
C ARG A 52 1.65 41.59 37.32
N LEU A 53 0.65 41.02 36.65
CA LEU A 53 -0.54 41.74 36.18
C LEU A 53 -1.57 42.02 37.30
N GLY A 54 -1.27 41.65 38.55
CA GLY A 54 -2.09 41.96 39.72
C GLY A 54 -3.22 40.96 40.00
N TYR A 55 -3.21 39.79 39.35
CA TYR A 55 -4.18 38.73 39.63
C TYR A 55 -3.73 37.86 40.81
N THR A 56 -4.71 37.32 41.54
CA THR A 56 -4.46 36.31 42.59
C THR A 56 -4.32 34.94 41.93
N VAL A 57 -3.18 34.28 42.13
CA VAL A 57 -2.87 32.99 41.51
C VAL A 57 -2.79 31.91 42.57
N LYS A 58 -3.57 30.85 42.40
CA LYS A 58 -3.47 29.62 43.18
C LYS A 58 -2.59 28.63 42.42
N ARG A 59 -1.32 28.55 42.80
CA ARG A 59 -0.36 27.57 42.25
C ARG A 59 -0.61 26.17 42.80
N SER A 60 -0.20 25.17 42.04
CA SER A 60 -0.40 23.75 42.37
C SER A 60 -1.84 23.44 42.78
N ALA A 61 -2.78 23.99 42.01
CA ALA A 61 -4.20 23.89 42.31
C ALA A 61 -4.68 22.44 42.24
N TYR A 62 -5.73 22.13 42.99
CA TYR A 62 -6.44 20.84 42.92
C TYR A 62 -5.57 19.59 43.16
N GLY A 63 -4.47 19.75 43.91
CA GLY A 63 -3.56 18.65 44.26
C GLY A 63 -2.61 18.23 43.14
N ILE A 64 -2.58 18.95 42.01
CA ILE A 64 -1.67 18.69 40.89
C ILE A 64 -0.58 19.76 40.92
N GLN A 65 0.68 19.34 41.04
CA GLN A 65 1.81 20.25 41.25
C GLN A 65 1.96 21.30 40.15
N THR A 66 1.73 20.91 38.89
CA THR A 66 1.88 21.78 37.73
C THR A 66 0.56 22.41 37.27
N SER A 67 -0.55 22.29 38.01
CA SER A 67 -1.81 23.00 37.72
C SER A 67 -1.89 24.34 38.45
N PHE A 68 -2.65 25.29 37.91
CA PHE A 68 -2.91 26.59 38.56
C PHE A 68 -4.32 27.09 38.30
N GLU A 69 -4.78 28.03 39.12
CA GLU A 69 -6.07 28.70 38.97
C GLU A 69 -5.93 30.21 39.18
N VAL A 70 -6.59 30.98 38.31
CA VAL A 70 -6.74 32.44 38.43
C VAL A 70 -8.19 32.81 38.16
N GLU A 71 -8.85 33.56 39.06
CA GLU A 71 -10.24 33.99 38.90
C GLU A 71 -10.36 35.51 39.00
N SER A 72 -11.27 36.11 38.21
CA SER A 72 -11.57 37.54 38.21
C SER A 72 -13.07 37.77 37.99
N GLY A 73 -13.60 38.88 38.53
CA GLY A 73 -15.02 39.23 38.48
C GLY A 73 -15.76 38.94 39.79
N GLN A 74 -17.04 39.27 39.85
CA GLN A 74 -17.89 39.08 41.03
C GLN A 74 -19.33 38.73 40.63
N GLY A 75 -19.93 37.78 41.35
CA GLY A 75 -21.31 37.36 41.12
C GLY A 75 -21.55 36.72 39.75
N GLY A 76 -22.79 36.29 39.49
CA GLY A 76 -23.19 35.76 38.19
C GLY A 76 -22.47 34.47 37.76
N LYS A 77 -22.48 34.25 36.45
CA LYS A 77 -21.99 33.03 35.79
C LYS A 77 -20.47 32.98 35.75
N LEU A 78 -19.89 31.79 35.72
CA LEU A 78 -18.45 31.52 35.64
C LEU A 78 -18.07 30.86 34.30
N ILE A 79 -17.23 31.52 33.52
CA ILE A 79 -16.62 30.97 32.30
C ILE A 79 -15.16 30.58 32.58
N VAL A 80 -14.76 29.38 32.16
CA VAL A 80 -13.37 28.88 32.30
C VAL A 80 -12.65 28.87 30.96
N PHE A 81 -11.42 29.35 30.93
CA PHE A 81 -10.46 29.14 29.85
C PHE A 81 -9.43 28.09 30.26
N ASN A 82 -9.34 26.99 29.52
CA ASN A 82 -8.38 25.91 29.79
C ASN A 82 -7.04 26.20 29.09
N ALA A 83 -5.93 26.13 29.81
CA ALA A 83 -4.58 26.35 29.30
C ALA A 83 -3.75 25.06 29.37
N GLU A 84 -3.47 24.45 28.22
CA GLU A 84 -2.57 23.29 28.08
C GLU A 84 -1.15 23.75 27.76
N TYR A 85 -0.14 23.07 28.30
CA TYR A 85 1.28 23.48 28.16
C TYR A 85 2.28 22.33 28.30
N ASP A 86 1.85 21.08 28.18
CA ASP A 86 2.75 19.93 28.09
C ASP A 86 3.31 19.73 26.67
N ALA A 87 4.45 19.04 26.58
CA ALA A 87 5.18 18.77 25.35
C ALA A 87 5.32 17.26 25.10
N LEU A 88 5.71 16.92 23.87
CA LEU A 88 5.86 15.54 23.40
C LEU A 88 7.30 15.03 23.54
N PRO A 89 7.52 13.76 23.94
CA PRO A 89 8.84 13.16 24.01
C PRO A 89 9.60 13.22 22.68
N GLY A 90 10.75 13.90 22.67
CA GLY A 90 11.62 13.99 21.50
C GLY A 90 11.13 14.90 20.36
N LEU A 91 9.96 15.54 20.51
CA LEU A 91 9.34 16.40 19.49
C LEU A 91 9.09 17.84 19.94
N GLY A 92 9.20 18.13 21.25
CA GLY A 92 8.92 19.45 21.79
C GLY A 92 7.42 19.79 21.74
N HIS A 93 7.06 21.07 21.60
CA HIS A 93 5.66 21.51 21.44
C HIS A 93 5.10 21.24 20.04
N ALA A 94 5.25 20.01 19.55
CA ALA A 94 4.74 19.59 18.25
C ALA A 94 3.20 19.49 18.18
N CYS A 95 2.49 19.63 19.30
CA CYS A 95 1.03 19.81 19.33
C CYS A 95 0.61 21.30 19.51
N GLY A 96 1.59 22.20 19.68
CA GLY A 96 1.34 23.64 19.81
C GLY A 96 0.74 24.08 21.15
N HIS A 97 0.92 23.32 22.24
CA HIS A 97 0.36 23.68 23.55
C HIS A 97 0.88 25.02 24.08
N ASN A 98 2.08 25.47 23.65
CA ASN A 98 2.53 26.85 23.92
C ASN A 98 1.55 27.92 23.39
N LEU A 99 0.90 27.67 22.25
CA LEU A 99 -0.11 28.56 21.67
C LEU A 99 -1.47 28.42 22.37
N ILE A 100 -1.83 27.23 22.87
CA ILE A 100 -3.05 26.99 23.66
C ILE A 100 -2.97 27.75 24.98
N ALA A 101 -1.88 27.58 25.73
CA ALA A 101 -1.64 28.33 26.96
C ALA A 101 -1.72 29.84 26.72
N THR A 102 -1.09 30.32 25.64
CA THR A 102 -1.03 31.75 25.33
C THR A 102 -2.40 32.31 24.92
N SER A 103 -3.15 31.61 24.06
CA SER A 103 -4.47 32.07 23.63
C SER A 103 -5.49 32.08 24.77
N SER A 104 -5.47 31.06 25.64
CA SER A 104 -6.34 31.02 26.83
C SER A 104 -5.97 32.07 27.86
N THR A 105 -4.67 32.32 28.08
CA THR A 105 -4.20 33.40 28.97
C THR A 105 -4.62 34.77 28.44
N ALA A 106 -4.44 35.01 27.14
CA ALA A 106 -4.86 36.25 26.50
C ALA A 106 -6.39 36.46 26.55
N ALA A 107 -7.16 35.39 26.32
CA ALA A 107 -8.62 35.43 26.38
C ALA A 107 -9.11 35.75 27.80
N PHE A 108 -8.51 35.12 28.83
CA PHE A 108 -8.79 35.44 30.22
C PHE A 108 -8.56 36.91 30.56
N ILE A 109 -7.38 37.45 30.21
CA ILE A 109 -7.02 38.84 30.51
C ILE A 109 -8.01 39.79 29.81
N ALA A 110 -8.26 39.56 28.52
CA ALA A 110 -9.17 40.39 27.73
C ALA A 110 -10.60 40.35 28.27
N THR A 111 -11.12 39.18 28.64
CA THR A 111 -12.43 39.06 29.28
C THR A 111 -12.45 39.75 30.64
N ALA A 112 -11.46 39.52 31.50
CA ALA A 112 -11.40 40.09 32.85
C ALA A 112 -11.37 41.63 32.85
N GLU A 113 -10.64 42.24 31.91
CA GLU A 113 -10.62 43.69 31.74
C GLU A 113 -11.90 44.22 31.12
N THR A 114 -12.48 43.49 30.17
CA THR A 114 -13.73 43.87 29.50
C THR A 114 -14.93 43.84 30.45
N ILE A 115 -15.08 42.78 31.26
CA ILE A 115 -16.17 42.70 32.24
C ILE A 115 -16.08 43.83 33.28
N ARG A 116 -14.86 44.26 33.63
CA ARG A 116 -14.62 45.38 34.55
C ARG A 116 -14.93 46.72 33.89
N SER A 117 -14.45 46.93 32.67
CA SER A 117 -14.64 48.17 31.91
C SER A 117 -16.12 48.43 31.58
N LEU A 118 -16.85 47.37 31.20
CA LEU A 118 -18.24 47.45 30.76
C LEU A 118 -19.25 47.08 31.85
N ASN A 119 -18.80 46.81 33.08
CA ASN A 119 -19.64 46.37 34.21
C ASN A 119 -20.52 45.16 33.89
N ILE A 120 -19.97 44.16 33.20
CA ILE A 120 -20.68 42.93 32.86
C ILE A 120 -20.72 42.03 34.11
N PRO A 121 -21.90 41.61 34.60
CA PRO A 121 -21.99 40.72 35.75
C PRO A 121 -21.50 39.32 35.39
N GLY A 122 -20.55 38.79 36.14
CA GLY A 122 -19.97 37.48 35.89
C GLY A 122 -18.56 37.32 36.43
N ARG A 123 -18.06 36.10 36.28
CA ARG A 123 -16.72 35.66 36.66
C ARG A 123 -16.06 34.93 35.50
N VAL A 124 -14.74 35.04 35.44
CA VAL A 124 -13.90 34.34 34.49
C VAL A 124 -12.76 33.68 35.23
N ARG A 125 -12.37 32.48 34.81
CA ARG A 125 -11.25 31.72 35.39
C ARG A 125 -10.30 31.22 34.30
N LEU A 126 -9.00 31.39 34.53
CA LEU A 126 -7.96 30.70 33.77
C LEU A 126 -7.53 29.47 34.58
N LEU A 127 -7.64 28.30 33.98
CA LEU A 127 -7.30 27.03 34.61
C LEU A 127 -6.14 26.38 33.86
N GLY A 128 -5.04 26.15 34.57
CA GLY A 128 -3.89 25.43 34.05
C GLY A 128 -4.16 23.93 34.03
N THR A 129 -4.19 23.34 32.84
CA THR A 129 -4.55 21.94 32.59
C THR A 129 -3.34 21.17 32.05
N PRO A 130 -2.46 20.62 32.92
CA PRO A 130 -1.26 19.91 32.48
C PRO A 130 -1.59 18.54 31.86
N ALA A 131 -0.59 17.87 31.29
CA ALA A 131 -0.64 16.45 30.97
C ALA A 131 -1.74 15.98 30.00
N GLU A 132 -2.08 16.77 28.98
CA GLU A 132 -3.06 16.36 27.96
C GLU A 132 -2.55 15.22 27.08
N GLU A 133 -1.24 15.17 26.77
CA GLU A 133 -0.61 14.18 25.89
C GLU A 133 -0.41 12.83 26.61
N GLY A 134 -1.53 12.19 26.93
CA GLY A 134 -1.64 10.86 27.52
C GLY A 134 -1.71 10.78 29.04
N GLY A 135 -1.65 11.91 29.76
CA GLY A 135 -1.74 11.93 31.23
C GLY A 135 -3.13 12.20 31.79
N GLY A 136 -4.08 12.70 30.99
CA GLY A 136 -5.47 12.95 31.38
C GLY A 136 -5.64 14.02 32.46
N GLY A 137 -4.81 15.08 32.47
CA GLY A 137 -4.79 16.05 33.56
C GLY A 137 -6.15 16.70 33.85
N LYS A 138 -6.99 16.94 32.83
CA LYS A 138 -8.33 17.49 33.05
C LYS A 138 -9.27 16.51 33.72
N VAL A 139 -9.12 15.22 33.47
CA VAL A 139 -9.88 14.17 34.17
C VAL A 139 -9.59 14.21 35.66
N HIS A 140 -8.32 14.40 36.05
CA HIS A 140 -7.94 14.54 37.45
C HIS A 140 -8.44 15.86 38.06
N LEU A 141 -8.40 16.96 37.32
CA LEU A 141 -8.95 18.24 37.76
C LEU A 141 -10.46 18.18 38.00
N ILE A 142 -11.21 17.51 37.13
CA ILE A 142 -12.65 17.29 37.30
C ILE A 142 -12.93 16.52 38.59
N LYS A 143 -12.19 15.43 38.83
CA LYS A 143 -12.34 14.64 40.06
C LYS A 143 -11.99 15.42 41.33
N ALA A 144 -11.05 16.36 41.22
CA ALA A 144 -10.63 17.23 42.31
C ALA A 144 -11.55 18.45 42.51
N GLY A 145 -12.64 18.57 41.73
CA GLY A 145 -13.64 19.63 41.87
C GLY A 145 -13.32 20.93 41.11
N ALA A 146 -12.34 20.93 40.20
CA ALA A 146 -11.90 22.16 39.51
C ALA A 146 -12.96 22.81 38.62
N TYR A 147 -13.97 22.05 38.22
CA TYR A 147 -15.06 22.48 37.36
C TYR A 147 -16.40 22.59 38.09
N GLU A 148 -16.42 22.49 39.43
CA GLU A 148 -17.63 22.70 40.22
C GLU A 148 -18.09 24.17 40.12
N GLY A 149 -19.38 24.37 39.81
CA GLY A 149 -19.96 25.70 39.65
C GLY A 149 -19.52 26.46 38.40
N VAL A 150 -18.89 25.78 37.43
CA VAL A 150 -18.55 26.33 36.12
C VAL A 150 -19.75 26.26 35.20
N ASP A 151 -20.04 27.36 34.50
CA ASP A 151 -21.20 27.45 33.62
C ASP A 151 -20.87 27.19 32.14
N ALA A 152 -19.63 27.47 31.72
CA ALA A 152 -19.11 27.05 30.42
C ALA A 152 -17.56 27.04 30.38
N CYS A 153 -16.99 26.21 29.51
CA CYS A 153 -15.56 26.09 29.26
C CYS A 153 -15.20 26.38 27.80
N LEU A 154 -14.14 27.17 27.59
CA LEU A 154 -13.64 27.56 26.27
C LEU A 154 -12.14 27.23 26.15
N MET A 155 -11.75 26.73 24.99
CA MET A 155 -10.36 26.48 24.63
C MET A 155 -10.19 26.52 23.11
N ALA A 156 -9.01 26.90 22.63
CA ALA A 156 -8.68 26.80 21.22
C ALA A 156 -7.37 26.05 20.97
N HIS A 157 -7.40 25.13 20.03
CA HIS A 157 -6.29 24.27 19.65
C HIS A 157 -5.70 24.68 18.28
N PRO A 158 -4.38 24.85 18.14
CA PRO A 158 -3.76 25.08 16.84
C PRO A 158 -3.76 23.79 16.01
N THR A 159 -4.05 23.86 14.72
CA THR A 159 -3.93 22.71 13.81
C THR A 159 -3.24 23.11 12.52
N GLY A 160 -2.86 22.13 11.71
CA GLY A 160 -2.23 22.33 10.41
C GLY A 160 -3.20 22.88 9.36
N ARG A 161 -2.78 22.87 8.10
CA ARG A 161 -3.65 23.26 6.97
C ARG A 161 -4.86 22.31 6.91
N LEU A 162 -6.06 22.88 6.78
CA LEU A 162 -7.31 22.11 6.70
C LEU A 162 -7.89 22.03 5.28
N SER A 163 -7.66 23.03 4.42
CA SER A 163 -8.17 23.01 3.04
C SER A 163 -7.22 22.26 2.08
N PRO A 164 -7.73 21.64 1.00
CA PRO A 164 -6.92 21.00 -0.04
C PRO A 164 -5.84 21.90 -0.65
N GLN A 165 -4.76 21.30 -1.15
CA GLN A 165 -3.65 22.04 -1.77
C GLN A 165 -4.10 22.73 -3.07
N GLY A 166 -3.93 24.06 -3.15
CA GLY A 166 -4.39 24.88 -4.29
C GLY A 166 -5.63 25.72 -4.00
N GLU A 167 -6.33 25.45 -2.90
CA GLU A 167 -7.47 26.26 -2.43
C GLU A 167 -7.05 27.25 -1.33
N LYS A 168 -7.85 28.30 -1.12
CA LYS A 168 -7.68 29.23 0.00
C LYS A 168 -7.88 28.45 1.30
N ASN A 169 -6.88 28.48 2.19
CA ASN A 169 -7.00 27.84 3.49
C ASN A 169 -7.96 28.64 4.39
N ILE A 170 -8.81 27.93 5.13
CA ILE A 170 -9.68 28.51 6.18
C ILE A 170 -8.86 28.87 7.43
N ASP A 171 -9.27 29.88 8.19
CA ASP A 171 -8.57 30.31 9.40
C ASP A 171 -8.85 29.39 10.60
N GLY A 172 -9.91 28.56 10.56
CA GLY A 172 -10.21 27.60 11.62
C GLY A 172 -11.55 26.87 11.49
N VAL A 173 -11.81 25.98 12.46
CA VAL A 173 -13.04 25.20 12.61
C VAL A 173 -13.59 25.44 14.01
N SER A 174 -14.85 25.86 14.11
CA SER A 174 -15.49 26.14 15.39
C SER A 174 -16.25 24.95 15.97
N ALA A 175 -16.55 23.91 15.19
CA ALA A 175 -17.29 22.72 15.65
C ALA A 175 -16.43 21.44 15.56
N ALA A 176 -15.23 21.46 16.14
CA ALA A 176 -14.31 20.33 16.08
C ALA A 176 -14.83 19.10 16.84
N ARG A 177 -14.63 17.90 16.26
CA ARG A 177 -14.97 16.60 16.85
C ARG A 177 -13.73 15.74 17.05
N SER A 178 -13.64 15.02 18.15
CA SER A 178 -12.55 14.08 18.44
C SER A 178 -13.08 12.67 18.74
N SER A 179 -12.22 11.66 18.61
CA SER A 179 -12.58 10.27 18.90
C SER A 179 -12.40 9.94 20.38
N ALA A 180 -13.28 9.12 20.94
CA ALA A 180 -13.06 8.51 22.25
C ALA A 180 -11.84 7.56 22.18
N ARG A 181 -11.04 7.50 23.24
CA ARG A 181 -9.83 6.68 23.32
C ARG A 181 -9.68 6.05 24.70
N ARG A 182 -9.40 4.74 24.71
CA ARG A 182 -9.13 3.96 25.92
C ARG A 182 -7.77 3.29 25.85
N GLN A 183 -7.07 3.23 26.98
CA GLN A 183 -5.85 2.45 27.13
C GLN A 183 -6.11 1.14 27.87
N ILE A 184 -5.51 0.06 27.39
CA ILE A 184 -5.55 -1.27 27.99
C ILE A 184 -4.12 -1.75 28.19
N LYS A 185 -3.75 -2.03 29.44
CA LYS A 185 -2.52 -2.76 29.78
C LYS A 185 -2.89 -4.23 29.99
N VAL A 186 -2.10 -5.13 29.43
CA VAL A 186 -2.36 -6.58 29.47
C VAL A 186 -1.12 -7.29 29.97
N ALA A 187 -1.28 -8.18 30.94
CA ALA A 187 -0.23 -9.05 31.44
C ALA A 187 -0.66 -10.51 31.27
N PHE A 188 0.19 -11.33 30.65
CA PHE A 188 0.02 -12.78 30.61
C PHE A 188 0.98 -13.45 31.59
N THR A 189 0.45 -14.38 32.38
CA THR A 189 1.23 -15.21 33.32
C THR A 189 1.18 -16.67 32.87
N GLY A 190 2.35 -17.26 32.72
CA GLY A 190 2.60 -18.63 32.28
C GLY A 190 3.54 -19.35 33.23
N GLN A 191 4.44 -20.17 32.69
CA GLN A 191 5.37 -21.00 33.46
C GLN A 191 6.61 -21.32 32.62
N ASN A 192 7.81 -21.03 33.14
CA ASN A 192 9.04 -21.33 32.44
C ASN A 192 9.27 -22.84 32.32
N ALA A 193 9.92 -23.23 31.23
CA ALA A 193 10.56 -24.52 31.08
C ALA A 193 11.74 -24.38 30.11
N HIS A 194 12.65 -25.35 30.12
CA HIS A 194 13.73 -25.38 29.16
C HIS A 194 13.19 -25.72 27.76
N ALA A 195 13.24 -24.75 26.84
CA ALA A 195 12.55 -24.82 25.56
C ALA A 195 12.96 -26.03 24.70
N GLY A 196 14.24 -26.41 24.74
CA GLY A 196 14.77 -27.55 23.96
C GLY A 196 14.75 -28.91 24.67
N ASN A 197 14.43 -28.98 25.96
CA ASN A 197 14.57 -30.23 26.75
C ASN A 197 13.21 -30.75 27.22
N MET A 198 12.39 -29.88 27.82
CA MET A 198 11.11 -30.28 28.41
C MET A 198 10.00 -29.22 28.23
N PRO A 199 9.71 -28.81 26.99
CA PRO A 199 8.74 -27.75 26.72
C PRO A 199 7.31 -28.08 27.19
N TRP A 200 6.95 -29.35 27.33
CA TRP A 200 5.63 -29.81 27.80
C TRP A 200 5.33 -29.48 29.27
N HIS A 201 6.31 -29.05 30.07
CA HIS A 201 6.10 -28.54 31.42
C HIS A 201 5.90 -27.01 31.49
N GLY A 202 6.08 -26.30 30.37
CA GLY A 202 5.91 -24.85 30.31
C GLY A 202 4.51 -24.42 29.89
N LYS A 203 4.16 -23.18 30.25
CA LYS A 203 3.00 -22.45 29.72
C LYS A 203 3.53 -21.16 29.11
N ASN A 204 3.49 -21.07 27.79
CA ASN A 204 4.21 -20.03 27.06
C ASN A 204 3.42 -18.72 26.98
N ALA A 205 3.78 -17.75 27.81
CA ALA A 205 3.13 -16.44 27.84
C ALA A 205 3.34 -15.65 26.52
N LEU A 206 4.44 -15.89 25.79
CA LEU A 206 4.66 -15.28 24.47
C LEU A 206 3.72 -15.87 23.40
N ASP A 207 3.43 -17.17 23.46
CA ASP A 207 2.44 -17.77 22.55
C ASP A 207 1.03 -17.22 22.83
N ALA A 208 0.71 -16.91 24.10
CA ALA A 208 -0.56 -16.26 24.46
C ALA A 208 -0.68 -14.87 23.82
N VAL A 209 0.42 -14.12 23.77
CA VAL A 209 0.53 -12.84 23.06
C VAL A 209 0.35 -13.00 21.57
N VAL A 210 1.06 -13.94 20.94
CA VAL A 210 0.96 -14.19 19.49
C VAL A 210 -0.46 -14.59 19.10
N SER A 211 -1.08 -15.49 19.87
CA SER A 211 -2.48 -15.89 19.67
C SER A 211 -3.42 -14.69 19.80
N SER A 212 -3.27 -13.88 20.83
CA SER A 212 -4.06 -12.66 21.03
C SER A 212 -3.89 -11.65 19.89
N TYR A 213 -2.66 -11.49 19.38
CA TYR A 213 -2.36 -10.59 18.25
C TYR A 213 -3.05 -11.06 16.97
N VAL A 214 -3.07 -12.37 16.71
CA VAL A 214 -3.81 -12.97 15.59
C VAL A 214 -5.32 -12.77 15.79
N ASN A 215 -5.85 -13.03 16.98
CA ASN A 215 -7.28 -12.83 17.29
C ASN A 215 -7.71 -11.37 17.04
N ILE A 216 -6.92 -10.40 17.49
CA ILE A 216 -7.16 -8.97 17.23
C ILE A 216 -7.02 -8.65 15.74
N SER A 217 -6.06 -9.27 15.03
CA SER A 217 -5.94 -9.09 13.58
C SER A 217 -7.16 -9.58 12.82
N LEU A 218 -7.78 -10.67 13.26
CA LEU A 218 -9.03 -11.16 12.69
C LEU A 218 -10.18 -10.19 13.02
N LEU A 219 -10.30 -9.77 14.30
CA LEU A 219 -11.32 -8.84 14.78
C LEU A 219 -11.40 -7.55 13.94
N ARG A 220 -10.25 -7.05 13.45
CA ARG A 220 -10.18 -5.81 12.64
C ARG A 220 -10.97 -5.84 11.34
N GLN A 221 -11.36 -7.00 10.82
CA GLN A 221 -12.29 -7.05 9.67
C GLN A 221 -13.72 -6.66 10.09
N GLN A 222 -14.09 -6.85 11.35
CA GLN A 222 -15.45 -6.65 11.89
C GLN A 222 -15.56 -5.44 12.82
N ILE A 223 -14.55 -4.57 12.89
CA ILE A 223 -14.65 -3.28 13.60
C ILE A 223 -15.29 -2.24 12.68
N GLN A 224 -15.88 -1.20 13.26
CA GLN A 224 -16.46 -0.08 12.53
C GLN A 224 -15.39 0.74 11.81
N PRO A 225 -15.72 1.46 10.72
CA PRO A 225 -14.78 2.38 10.06
C PRO A 225 -14.21 3.46 10.97
N THR A 226 -14.91 3.80 12.06
CA THR A 226 -14.51 4.78 13.09
C THR A 226 -13.69 4.17 14.23
N GLU A 227 -13.50 2.86 14.25
CA GLU A 227 -12.79 2.14 15.33
C GLU A 227 -11.33 1.88 14.97
N ARG A 228 -10.42 1.96 15.96
CA ARG A 228 -9.00 1.59 15.79
C ARG A 228 -8.52 0.80 17.00
N ILE A 229 -7.69 -0.22 16.74
CA ILE A 229 -7.01 -1.04 17.75
C ILE A 229 -5.52 -1.08 17.42
N HIS A 230 -4.68 -0.51 18.28
CA HIS A 230 -3.22 -0.49 18.11
C HIS A 230 -2.54 -0.74 19.45
N GLY A 231 -1.37 -1.37 19.45
CA GLY A 231 -0.68 -1.72 20.68
C GLY A 231 0.72 -2.26 20.44
N VAL A 232 1.48 -2.38 21.51
CA VAL A 232 2.88 -2.81 21.54
C VAL A 232 3.10 -3.89 22.58
N ILE A 233 4.09 -4.76 22.33
CA ILE A 233 4.60 -5.70 23.32
C ILE A 233 5.73 -4.99 24.07
N ARG A 234 5.52 -4.73 25.36
CA ARG A 234 6.51 -4.07 26.24
C ARG A 234 7.56 -5.06 26.74
N ASN A 235 7.17 -6.30 26.99
CA ASN A 235 8.05 -7.41 27.36
C ASN A 235 7.52 -8.71 26.72
N GLY A 236 8.34 -9.36 25.90
CA GLY A 236 8.01 -10.61 25.19
C GLY A 236 8.80 -11.83 25.64
N GLY A 237 9.58 -11.73 26.72
CA GLY A 237 10.52 -12.78 27.17
C GLY A 237 11.98 -12.38 26.98
N ALA A 238 12.87 -12.98 27.79
CA ALA A 238 14.26 -12.56 27.90
C ALA A 238 15.25 -13.39 27.06
N GLU A 239 15.04 -14.71 26.97
CA GLU A 239 16.02 -15.63 26.39
C GLU A 239 15.37 -16.70 25.49
N PRO A 240 15.92 -17.00 24.30
CA PRO A 240 15.32 -17.97 23.38
C PRO A 240 15.24 -19.42 23.88
N ASN A 241 16.10 -19.80 24.83
CA ASN A 241 16.16 -21.16 25.38
C ASN A 241 15.26 -21.38 26.60
N ILE A 242 14.56 -20.35 27.06
CA ILE A 242 13.64 -20.38 28.20
C ILE A 242 12.24 -20.03 27.70
N ILE A 243 11.25 -20.89 27.95
CA ILE A 243 9.85 -20.55 27.68
C ILE A 243 9.46 -19.34 28.54
N PRO A 244 8.95 -18.24 27.95
CA PRO A 244 8.52 -17.06 28.72
C PRO A 244 7.33 -17.36 29.64
N ASP A 245 7.48 -17.01 30.91
CA ASP A 245 6.45 -17.10 31.97
C ASP A 245 5.69 -15.80 32.20
N SER A 246 6.20 -14.67 31.72
CA SER A 246 5.52 -13.38 31.87
C SER A 246 5.72 -12.51 30.63
N THR A 247 4.63 -11.90 30.16
CA THR A 247 4.68 -10.89 29.08
C THR A 247 3.74 -9.73 29.38
N ASN A 248 4.08 -8.54 28.87
CA ASN A 248 3.31 -7.32 29.07
C ASN A 248 3.04 -6.63 27.73
N LEU A 249 1.81 -6.16 27.54
CA LEU A 249 1.36 -5.44 26.35
C LEU A 249 0.65 -4.15 26.77
N GLU A 250 0.61 -3.22 25.85
CA GLU A 250 -0.10 -1.95 26.00
C GLU A 250 -0.81 -1.62 24.71
N TYR A 251 -2.13 -1.42 24.78
CA TYR A 251 -3.01 -1.16 23.66
C TYR A 251 -3.78 0.13 23.85
N TYR A 252 -4.02 0.84 22.76
CA TYR A 252 -4.98 1.92 22.66
C TYR A 252 -6.10 1.52 21.72
N LEU A 253 -7.31 1.77 22.19
CA LEU A 253 -8.54 1.63 21.44
C LEU A 253 -9.05 3.03 21.10
N ARG A 254 -9.62 3.20 19.91
CA ARG A 254 -10.35 4.43 19.53
C ARG A 254 -11.69 4.07 18.93
N ALA A 255 -12.71 4.91 19.15
CA ALA A 255 -14.02 4.80 18.54
C ALA A 255 -14.68 6.18 18.42
N ALA A 256 -15.77 6.29 17.65
CA ALA A 256 -16.48 7.56 17.47
C ALA A 256 -17.08 8.11 18.77
N GLY A 257 -17.39 7.24 19.75
CA GLY A 257 -17.97 7.65 21.02
C GLY A 257 -17.83 6.61 22.13
N ALA A 258 -18.30 6.99 23.31
CA ALA A 258 -18.24 6.24 24.56
C ALA A 258 -18.83 4.82 24.52
N ASP A 259 -19.98 4.64 23.86
CA ASP A 259 -20.65 3.34 23.80
C ASP A 259 -19.90 2.38 22.89
N GLN A 260 -19.44 2.88 21.74
CA GLN A 260 -18.67 2.09 20.78
C GLN A 260 -17.32 1.70 21.37
N ILE A 261 -16.63 2.59 22.11
CA ILE A 261 -15.34 2.23 22.73
C ILE A 261 -15.53 1.15 23.80
N LYS A 262 -16.65 1.16 24.53
CA LYS A 262 -16.99 0.12 25.52
C LYS A 262 -17.24 -1.24 24.85
N GLU A 263 -18.01 -1.27 23.76
CA GLU A 263 -18.25 -2.49 22.98
C GLU A 263 -16.94 -3.05 22.41
N LEU A 264 -16.13 -2.19 21.78
CA LEU A 264 -14.84 -2.56 21.22
C LEU A 264 -13.89 -3.11 22.29
N THR A 265 -13.88 -2.51 23.49
CA THR A 265 -13.10 -2.98 24.64
C THR A 265 -13.44 -4.44 24.97
N GLY A 266 -14.74 -4.76 25.10
CA GLY A 266 -15.17 -6.13 25.43
C GLY A 266 -14.73 -7.15 24.38
N ARG A 267 -14.79 -6.79 23.09
CA ARG A 267 -14.36 -7.65 21.98
C ARG A 267 -12.84 -7.86 21.96
N VAL A 268 -12.07 -6.80 22.25
CA VAL A 268 -10.60 -6.89 22.33
C VAL A 268 -10.16 -7.70 23.55
N GLU A 269 -10.78 -7.50 24.71
CA GLU A 269 -10.51 -8.32 25.90
C GLU A 269 -10.82 -9.81 25.66
N ALA A 270 -11.88 -10.11 24.92
CA ALA A 270 -12.18 -11.49 24.54
C ALA A 270 -11.06 -12.11 23.69
N CYS A 271 -10.40 -11.34 22.82
CA CYS A 271 -9.23 -11.80 22.07
C CYS A 271 -8.05 -12.17 22.98
N PHE A 272 -7.79 -11.37 24.03
CA PHE A 272 -6.75 -11.65 25.02
C PHE A 272 -7.08 -12.89 25.86
N LYS A 273 -8.32 -12.98 26.34
CA LYS A 273 -8.82 -14.15 27.09
C LYS A 273 -8.72 -15.44 26.25
N ALA A 274 -9.05 -15.38 24.96
CA ALA A 274 -8.91 -16.51 24.05
C ALA A 274 -7.44 -16.96 23.89
N GLY A 275 -6.49 -16.02 23.81
CA GLY A 275 -5.06 -16.34 23.73
C GLY A 275 -4.51 -16.98 25.00
N ALA A 276 -4.93 -16.50 26.17
CA ALA A 276 -4.61 -17.13 27.45
C ALA A 276 -5.18 -18.56 27.54
N LEU A 277 -6.47 -18.72 27.23
CA LEU A 277 -7.15 -20.01 27.29
C LEU A 277 -6.47 -21.04 26.38
N ALA A 278 -6.15 -20.66 25.13
CA ALA A 278 -5.53 -21.56 24.16
C ALA A 278 -4.14 -22.06 24.58
N THR A 279 -3.43 -21.31 25.44
CA THR A 279 -2.06 -21.61 25.87
C THR A 279 -1.96 -22.09 27.31
N GLY A 280 -3.09 -22.17 28.02
CA GLY A 280 -3.13 -22.49 29.44
C GLY A 280 -2.54 -21.41 30.36
N CYS A 281 -2.32 -20.21 29.84
CA CYS A 281 -1.85 -19.04 30.58
C CYS A 281 -3.03 -18.32 31.26
N GLU A 282 -2.70 -17.48 32.23
CA GLU A 282 -3.61 -16.51 32.82
C GLU A 282 -3.42 -15.15 32.15
N VAL A 283 -4.49 -14.34 32.09
CA VAL A 283 -4.42 -12.98 31.56
C VAL A 283 -5.09 -12.00 32.51
N GLN A 284 -4.43 -10.87 32.72
CA GLN A 284 -4.98 -9.72 33.40
C GLN A 284 -5.04 -8.55 32.42
N CYS A 285 -6.24 -8.07 32.13
CA CYS A 285 -6.46 -6.82 31.43
C CYS A 285 -6.79 -5.74 32.47
N SER A 286 -6.05 -4.64 32.46
CA SER A 286 -6.35 -3.46 33.27
C SER A 286 -6.60 -2.27 32.37
N CYS A 287 -7.77 -1.67 32.52
CA CYS A 287 -8.11 -0.37 31.95
C CYS A 287 -8.11 0.65 33.08
N GLU A 288 -7.26 1.67 33.01
CA GLU A 288 -7.32 2.79 33.94
C GLU A 288 -8.38 3.75 33.41
N SER A 289 -9.62 3.68 33.95
CA SER A 289 -10.75 4.55 33.55
C SER A 289 -10.46 6.04 33.64
N ASP A 290 -9.42 6.39 34.39
CA ASP A 290 -8.98 7.74 34.71
C ASP A 290 -8.15 8.35 33.57
N GLN A 291 -7.75 7.55 32.59
CA GLN A 291 -7.01 7.93 31.39
C GLN A 291 -7.84 7.76 30.11
N ASP A 292 -9.13 7.45 30.24
CA ASP A 292 -10.05 7.39 29.11
C ASP A 292 -10.39 8.81 28.63
N TYR A 293 -10.21 9.04 27.33
CA TYR A 293 -10.59 10.28 26.67
C TYR A 293 -11.93 10.05 26.02
N MET A 294 -12.91 10.88 26.35
CA MET A 294 -14.24 10.81 25.74
C MET A 294 -14.24 11.58 24.42
N GLU A 295 -15.22 11.31 23.56
CA GLU A 295 -15.39 12.09 22.34
C GLU A 295 -15.69 13.55 22.67
N LEU A 296 -15.01 14.47 21.99
CA LEU A 296 -15.35 15.88 22.05
C LEU A 296 -16.60 16.12 21.19
N ARG A 297 -17.68 16.53 21.85
CA ARG A 297 -18.91 16.98 21.21
C ARG A 297 -18.94 18.52 21.21
N PRO A 298 -18.98 19.17 20.04
CA PRO A 298 -19.02 20.63 19.98
C PRO A 298 -20.37 21.14 20.45
N ASN A 299 -20.38 22.15 21.31
CA ASN A 299 -21.59 22.91 21.65
C ASN A 299 -21.87 23.93 20.55
N MET A 300 -22.87 23.67 19.72
CA MET A 300 -23.16 24.47 18.53
C MET A 300 -23.57 25.90 18.87
N SER A 301 -24.27 26.14 19.98
CA SER A 301 -24.57 27.51 20.44
C SER A 301 -23.29 28.31 20.67
N MET A 302 -22.31 27.74 21.38
CA MET A 302 -21.01 28.37 21.61
C MET A 302 -20.18 28.50 20.32
N SER A 303 -20.15 27.46 19.50
CA SER A 303 -19.38 27.41 18.25
C SER A 303 -19.88 28.42 17.21
N ASN A 304 -21.20 28.59 17.10
CA ASN A 304 -21.80 29.57 16.20
C ASN A 304 -21.50 31.00 16.64
N GLU A 305 -21.59 31.29 17.94
CA GLU A 305 -21.28 32.62 18.46
C GLU A 305 -19.79 32.95 18.28
N PHE A 306 -18.90 32.00 18.54
CA PHE A 306 -17.48 32.16 18.26
C PHE A 306 -17.21 32.43 16.77
N THR A 307 -17.87 31.70 15.86
CA THR A 307 -17.72 31.91 14.40
C THR A 307 -18.12 33.32 14.00
N LYS A 308 -19.24 33.83 14.55
CA LYS A 308 -19.71 35.20 14.33
C LYS A 308 -18.70 36.24 14.80
N HIS A 309 -18.08 36.05 15.97
CA HIS A 309 -17.05 36.97 16.45
C HIS A 309 -15.76 36.90 15.62
N MET A 310 -15.32 35.71 15.22
CA MET A 310 -14.15 35.57 14.35
C MET A 310 -14.35 36.25 13.00
N GLN A 311 -15.56 36.18 12.43
CA GLN A 311 -15.91 36.92 11.20
C GLN A 311 -15.83 38.43 11.41
N ALA A 312 -16.27 38.94 12.57
CA ALA A 312 -16.16 40.36 12.91
C ALA A 312 -14.69 40.82 13.05
N PHE A 313 -13.80 39.93 13.49
CA PHE A 313 -12.35 40.15 13.50
C PHE A 313 -11.68 39.86 12.14
N GLY A 314 -12.45 39.63 11.07
CA GLY A 314 -11.93 39.42 9.71
C GLY A 314 -11.30 38.05 9.48
N ARG A 315 -11.70 37.03 10.24
CA ARG A 315 -11.21 35.64 10.14
C ARG A 315 -12.31 34.70 9.65
N ASP A 316 -11.93 33.76 8.80
CA ASP A 316 -12.84 32.84 8.11
C ASP A 316 -12.87 31.47 8.80
N TYR A 317 -13.97 31.16 9.50
CA TYR A 317 -14.15 29.91 10.24
C TYR A 317 -15.34 29.12 9.70
N ILE A 318 -15.19 27.80 9.62
CA ILE A 318 -16.29 26.90 9.26
C ILE A 318 -16.91 26.26 10.50
N GLY A 319 -18.23 26.18 10.55
CA GLY A 319 -19.01 25.60 11.65
C GLY A 319 -19.57 24.20 11.33
N ASP A 320 -18.91 23.43 10.45
CA ASP A 320 -19.46 22.19 9.90
C ASP A 320 -19.64 21.10 10.98
N ALA A 321 -20.90 20.93 11.42
CA ALA A 321 -21.32 19.95 12.41
C ALA A 321 -21.37 18.51 11.88
N ASN A 322 -21.19 18.27 10.58
CA ASN A 322 -21.41 16.96 9.95
C ASN A 322 -20.13 16.22 9.55
N GLN A 323 -18.95 16.69 9.98
CA GLN A 323 -17.69 16.02 9.67
C GLN A 323 -17.50 14.77 10.54
N PRO A 324 -16.96 13.66 9.97
CA PRO A 324 -16.59 12.50 10.76
C PRO A 324 -15.55 12.90 11.83
N PRO A 325 -15.53 12.24 13.01
CA PRO A 325 -14.60 12.57 14.08
C PRO A 325 -13.16 12.59 13.57
N MET A 326 -12.40 13.63 13.92
CA MET A 326 -10.97 13.63 13.62
C MET A 326 -10.32 12.45 14.36
N GLY A 327 -9.32 11.82 13.74
CA GLY A 327 -8.61 10.68 14.33
C GLY A 327 -7.86 11.00 15.64
N ALA A 328 -7.80 12.28 16.03
CA ALA A 328 -7.26 12.79 17.29
C ALA A 328 -8.21 12.56 18.48
N SER A 329 -7.67 12.59 19.69
CA SER A 329 -8.43 12.48 20.96
C SER A 329 -7.86 13.49 21.93
N THR A 330 -8.71 14.02 22.82
CA THR A 330 -8.31 14.99 23.84
C THR A 330 -9.04 14.72 25.15
N ASP A 331 -8.42 15.03 26.29
CA ASP A 331 -9.05 14.91 27.61
C ASP A 331 -10.13 15.99 27.85
N MET A 332 -10.31 16.90 26.89
CA MET A 332 -11.37 17.91 26.81
C MET A 332 -12.74 17.32 26.37
N GLY A 333 -12.86 16.02 26.08
CA GLY A 333 -14.15 15.40 25.75
C GLY A 333 -15.08 15.13 26.94
N LYS A 334 -14.56 15.15 28.18
CA LYS A 334 -15.30 14.76 29.39
C LYS A 334 -15.41 15.96 30.31
N TYR A 335 -16.56 16.63 30.38
CA TYR A 335 -16.77 17.75 31.31
C TYR A 335 -18.06 17.63 32.12
N THR A 336 -18.13 18.42 33.19
CA THR A 336 -19.31 18.63 34.04
C THR A 336 -20.16 19.84 33.62
N ALA A 337 -19.73 20.58 32.59
CA ALA A 337 -20.34 21.81 32.11
C ALA A 337 -20.21 21.91 30.58
N PRO A 338 -21.05 22.74 29.91
CA PRO A 338 -20.93 23.03 28.48
C PRO A 338 -19.50 23.41 28.10
N SER A 339 -18.98 22.74 27.08
CA SER A 339 -17.60 22.94 26.64
C SER A 339 -17.52 22.98 25.12
N SER A 340 -16.73 23.89 24.57
CA SER A 340 -16.40 23.87 23.14
C SER A 340 -14.89 23.99 22.95
N THR A 341 -14.32 23.11 22.14
CA THR A 341 -12.93 23.23 21.67
C THR A 341 -12.95 23.71 20.25
N LEU A 342 -12.34 24.85 20.05
CA LEU A 342 -12.27 25.55 18.79
C LEU A 342 -10.91 25.24 18.17
N SER A 343 -10.81 25.15 16.86
CA SER A 343 -9.53 24.88 16.17
C SER A 343 -9.14 26.07 15.31
N PHE A 344 -7.90 26.52 15.39
CA PHE A 344 -7.37 27.60 14.54
C PHE A 344 -6.19 27.13 13.70
N THR A 345 -6.04 27.69 12.50
CA THR A 345 -5.01 27.32 11.51
C THR A 345 -4.26 28.58 11.04
N ASN A 346 -3.61 28.51 9.88
CA ASN A 346 -2.83 29.55 9.21
C ASN A 346 -1.60 30.02 10.01
N ILE A 347 -0.99 29.08 10.74
CA ILE A 347 0.34 29.24 11.33
C ILE A 347 1.41 29.13 10.20
N PRO A 348 2.55 29.84 10.23
CA PRO A 348 3.52 29.85 9.12
C PRO A 348 4.00 28.49 8.66
N ARG A 349 4.31 28.42 7.36
CA ARG A 349 4.60 27.21 6.56
C ARG A 349 3.38 26.34 6.21
N GLN A 350 2.16 26.74 6.54
CA GLN A 350 0.92 26.02 6.16
C GLN A 350 0.56 26.01 4.65
N GLN A 351 1.41 26.53 3.76
CA GLN A 351 1.28 26.14 2.35
C GLN A 351 1.69 24.68 2.12
N ASP A 352 2.56 24.12 2.98
CA ASP A 352 2.94 22.71 3.01
C ASP A 352 1.95 21.93 3.91
N PRO A 353 1.02 21.14 3.34
CA PRO A 353 0.05 20.34 4.11
C PRO A 353 0.70 19.25 4.98
N LEU A 354 2.03 19.06 4.90
CA LEU A 354 2.79 18.19 5.79
C LEU A 354 3.15 18.81 7.14
N VAL A 355 2.86 20.10 7.34
CA VAL A 355 3.02 20.77 8.65
C VAL A 355 1.75 20.53 9.46
N GLN A 356 1.70 19.38 10.14
CA GLN A 356 0.58 18.91 10.97
C GLN A 356 1.04 18.66 12.42
N PRO A 357 0.13 18.70 13.41
CA PRO A 357 0.46 18.34 14.79
C PRO A 357 1.22 17.01 14.88
N HIS A 358 2.07 16.89 15.90
CA HIS A 358 2.95 15.75 16.18
C HIS A 358 4.08 15.56 15.14
N THR A 359 4.43 16.62 14.40
CA THR A 359 5.60 16.63 13.51
C THR A 359 6.66 17.65 13.96
N PRO A 360 7.96 17.39 13.71
CA PRO A 360 9.01 18.38 14.00
C PRO A 360 8.78 19.74 13.34
N LYS A 361 8.24 19.73 12.11
CA LYS A 361 7.91 20.96 11.38
C LYS A 361 6.82 21.78 12.07
N PHE A 362 5.85 21.13 12.71
CA PHE A 362 4.80 21.83 13.44
C PHE A 362 5.31 22.40 14.76
N ALA A 363 6.23 21.70 15.45
CA ALA A 363 6.94 22.29 16.58
C ALA A 363 7.66 23.58 16.18
N GLU A 364 8.41 23.57 15.08
CA GLU A 364 9.05 24.78 14.55
C GLU A 364 8.02 25.88 14.20
N ALA A 365 6.91 25.50 13.57
CA ALA A 365 5.84 26.43 13.20
C ALA A 365 5.15 27.05 14.43
N ALA A 366 4.94 26.28 15.49
CA ALA A 366 4.30 26.75 16.72
C ALA A 366 5.13 27.79 17.49
N GLY A 367 6.43 27.92 17.18
CA GLY A 367 7.32 28.90 17.79
C GLY A 367 7.43 30.23 17.05
N THR A 368 6.74 30.42 15.93
CA THR A 368 6.90 31.64 15.11
C THR A 368 6.02 32.79 15.57
N ARG A 369 6.38 34.01 15.16
CA ARG A 369 5.66 35.25 15.52
C ARG A 369 4.23 35.25 14.97
N GLU A 370 4.04 34.76 13.77
CA GLU A 370 2.73 34.75 13.14
C GLU A 370 1.86 33.62 13.71
N ALA A 371 2.45 32.54 14.26
CA ALA A 371 1.72 31.54 15.04
C ALA A 371 1.08 32.17 16.28
N LEU A 372 1.88 32.99 16.98
CA LEU A 372 1.42 33.80 18.10
C LEU A 372 0.32 34.78 17.68
N GLU A 373 0.48 35.52 16.58
CA GLU A 373 -0.56 36.43 16.08
C GLU A 373 -1.90 35.70 15.85
N ARG A 374 -1.86 34.46 15.33
CA ARG A 374 -3.06 33.64 15.17
C ARG A 374 -3.68 33.19 16.49
N ALA A 375 -2.84 32.82 17.45
CA ALA A 375 -3.29 32.50 18.80
C ALA A 375 -3.96 33.72 19.47
N LEU A 376 -3.41 34.93 19.28
CA LEU A 376 -3.97 36.17 19.82
C LEU A 376 -5.28 36.58 19.13
N ASP A 377 -5.43 36.36 17.83
CA ASP A 377 -6.71 36.58 17.15
C ASP A 377 -7.78 35.59 17.63
N CYS A 378 -7.40 34.33 17.82
CA CYS A 378 -8.28 33.34 18.42
C CYS A 378 -8.71 33.74 19.83
N ALA A 379 -7.78 34.27 20.64
CA ALA A 379 -8.05 34.78 21.98
C ALA A 379 -9.11 35.90 21.99
N LYS A 380 -9.12 36.79 20.99
CA LYS A 380 -10.16 37.82 20.85
C LYS A 380 -11.53 37.20 20.63
N GLY A 381 -11.63 36.19 19.77
CA GLY A 381 -12.88 35.45 19.55
C GLY A 381 -13.36 34.71 20.79
N LEU A 382 -12.45 34.05 21.52
CA LEU A 382 -12.74 33.38 22.79
C LEU A 382 -13.26 34.39 23.83
N ALA A 383 -12.60 35.54 23.97
CA ALA A 383 -12.98 36.58 24.91
C ALA A 383 -14.34 37.20 24.58
N ALA A 384 -14.61 37.44 23.28
CA ALA A 384 -15.89 37.97 22.81
C ALA A 384 -17.03 36.98 23.10
N THR A 385 -16.82 35.70 22.79
CA THR A 385 -17.78 34.63 23.07
C THR A 385 -18.10 34.55 24.57
N ALA A 386 -17.07 34.59 25.42
CA ALA A 386 -17.25 34.59 26.87
C ALA A 386 -18.05 35.82 27.36
N CYS A 387 -17.74 37.02 26.87
CA CYS A 387 -18.48 38.23 27.25
C CYS A 387 -19.95 38.15 26.79
N GLU A 388 -20.21 37.66 25.59
CA GLU A 388 -21.57 37.50 25.06
C GLU A 388 -22.36 36.46 25.87
N MET A 389 -21.74 35.35 26.27
CA MET A 389 -22.36 34.34 27.14
C MET A 389 -22.68 34.86 28.56
N LEU A 390 -21.88 35.80 29.07
CA LEU A 390 -22.15 36.47 30.34
C LEU A 390 -23.28 37.49 30.22
N LEU A 391 -23.36 38.21 29.10
CA LEU A 391 -24.39 39.20 28.80
C LEU A 391 -25.76 38.58 28.46
N GLN A 392 -25.77 37.57 27.61
CA GLN A 392 -26.98 36.95 27.07
C GLN A 392 -27.35 35.70 27.86
N THR A 393 -28.48 35.76 28.58
CA THR A 393 -28.90 34.62 29.39
C THR A 393 -29.44 33.49 28.54
N GLU A 394 -30.11 33.82 27.46
CA GLU A 394 -30.63 32.88 26.48
C GLU A 394 -29.51 32.05 25.83
N LEU A 395 -28.37 32.67 25.47
CA LEU A 395 -27.24 31.94 24.87
C LEU A 395 -26.64 30.93 25.85
N MET A 396 -26.49 31.32 27.12
CA MET A 396 -26.01 30.41 28.17
C MET A 396 -26.98 29.25 28.40
N ASP A 397 -28.28 29.53 28.45
CA ASP A 397 -29.30 28.50 28.68
C ASP A 397 -29.37 27.54 27.49
N GLN A 398 -29.27 28.03 26.25
CA GLN A 398 -29.17 27.20 25.06
C GLN A 398 -27.94 26.28 25.10
N ALA A 399 -26.78 26.82 25.47
CA ALA A 399 -25.55 26.03 25.60
C ALA A 399 -25.70 24.93 26.68
N ARG A 400 -26.34 25.25 27.81
CA ARG A 400 -26.64 24.27 28.87
C ARG A 400 -27.62 23.20 28.44
N ASP A 401 -28.69 23.59 27.76
CA ASP A 401 -29.71 22.65 27.29
C ASP A 401 -29.15 21.72 26.22
N GLU A 402 -28.30 22.22 25.33
CA GLU A 402 -27.54 21.40 24.38
C GLU A 402 -26.64 20.39 25.10
N PHE A 403 -25.86 20.86 26.07
CA PHE A 403 -25.00 19.99 26.86
C PHE A 403 -25.78 18.91 27.63
N LYS A 404 -26.91 19.27 28.26
CA LYS A 404 -27.77 18.29 28.97
C LYS A 404 -28.32 17.23 28.01
N ARG A 405 -28.80 17.64 26.83
CA ARG A 405 -29.28 16.69 25.80
C ARG A 405 -28.18 15.73 25.36
N ASP A 406 -26.94 16.21 25.28
CA ASP A 406 -25.81 15.39 24.83
C ASP A 406 -25.26 14.48 25.94
N VAL A 407 -25.45 14.82 27.21
CA VAL A 407 -24.93 14.07 28.36
C VAL A 407 -25.98 13.10 28.96
N GLU A 408 -27.29 13.35 28.79
CA GLU A 408 -28.34 12.43 29.23
C GLU A 408 -28.54 11.26 28.25
N PRO A 409 -28.61 10.00 28.73
CA PRO A 409 -28.91 8.86 27.88
C PRO A 409 -30.37 8.93 27.39
N ILE A 410 -30.58 8.73 26.08
CA ILE A 410 -31.92 8.52 25.53
C ILE A 410 -32.48 7.22 26.11
N ASP A 411 -33.46 7.34 27.01
CA ASP A 411 -34.23 6.22 27.52
C ASP A 411 -35.12 5.66 26.40
N VAL A 412 -34.63 4.61 25.74
CA VAL A 412 -35.44 3.74 24.89
C VAL A 412 -35.58 2.40 25.61
N ASN A 413 -36.62 2.27 26.43
CA ASN A 413 -37.11 1.06 27.09
C ASN A 413 -36.56 0.70 28.50
N GLY A 414 -36.32 1.68 29.38
CA GLY A 414 -36.42 1.47 30.83
C GLY A 414 -35.43 0.48 31.45
N ILE A 415 -34.20 0.38 30.92
CA ILE A 415 -33.11 -0.37 31.56
C ILE A 415 -31.91 0.57 31.72
N SER A 416 -31.66 1.00 32.95
CA SER A 416 -30.46 1.72 33.37
C SER A 416 -29.23 0.80 33.25
N LEU A 417 -28.20 1.23 32.51
CA LEU A 417 -26.93 0.52 32.32
C LEU A 417 -25.82 0.97 33.29
N LEU A 418 -26.21 1.33 34.52
CA LEU A 418 -25.29 1.53 35.65
C LEU A 418 -25.53 0.47 36.72
N ASP A 419 -25.16 -0.78 36.43
CA ASP A 419 -24.92 -1.81 37.44
C ASP A 419 -23.62 -2.56 37.12
N GLN A 420 -22.50 -2.01 37.58
CA GLN A 420 -21.27 -2.78 37.77
C GLN A 420 -21.43 -3.59 39.06
N ASN A 421 -21.77 -4.90 38.98
CA ASN A 421 -21.38 -5.93 39.97
C ASN A 421 -21.93 -7.36 39.77
N ILE A 422 -22.46 -7.75 38.61
CA ILE A 422 -23.05 -9.09 38.44
C ILE A 422 -22.39 -9.84 37.28
N PHE A 423 -21.11 -10.25 37.41
CA PHE A 423 -20.55 -11.28 36.52
C PHE A 423 -19.36 -12.08 37.11
N PHE A 424 -19.17 -12.07 38.43
CA PHE A 424 -18.02 -12.76 39.06
C PHE A 424 -18.34 -13.96 39.97
N ASN A 425 -19.60 -14.37 40.15
CA ASN A 425 -19.91 -15.54 40.98
C ASN A 425 -21.04 -16.39 40.37
N SER A 426 -20.70 -17.26 39.41
CA SER A 426 -21.50 -18.44 39.07
C SER A 426 -20.78 -19.23 37.97
N MET A 427 -19.90 -20.14 38.35
CA MET A 427 -19.81 -21.51 37.80
C MET A 427 -18.61 -22.24 38.42
N ALA A 428 -18.78 -22.58 39.70
CA ALA A 428 -18.18 -23.76 40.27
C ALA A 428 -19.35 -24.71 40.60
N SER A 429 -19.55 -25.74 39.78
CA SER A 429 -20.08 -27.07 40.13
C SER A 429 -20.63 -27.78 38.88
N ASP A 430 -20.07 -28.97 38.67
CA ASP A 430 -20.70 -30.20 38.19
C ASP A 430 -21.75 -30.13 37.07
N ARG A 431 -21.39 -30.72 35.92
CA ARG A 431 -21.98 -32.00 35.48
C ARG A 431 -21.30 -32.53 34.23
N GLU A 432 -20.88 -33.78 34.33
CA GLU A 432 -20.58 -34.66 33.21
C GLU A 432 -21.80 -34.78 32.30
N ASP A 433 -21.63 -34.57 31.00
CA ASP A 433 -22.43 -35.29 30.01
C ASP A 433 -21.62 -35.57 28.75
N LYS A 434 -21.57 -36.86 28.44
CA LYS A 434 -20.84 -37.48 27.34
C LYS A 434 -21.52 -37.13 26.01
N ILE A 435 -20.82 -36.41 25.14
CA ILE A 435 -21.17 -36.37 23.71
C ILE A 435 -20.00 -36.94 22.91
N ASN A 436 -20.29 -38.09 22.32
CA ASN A 436 -19.41 -38.92 21.51
C ASN A 436 -19.52 -38.44 20.05
N ILE A 437 -18.47 -37.85 19.48
CA ILE A 437 -18.39 -37.51 18.05
C ILE A 437 -17.11 -38.14 17.46
N PRO A 438 -17.19 -38.89 16.34
CA PRO A 438 -16.10 -39.73 15.88
C PRO A 438 -14.94 -38.93 15.30
N ALA A 439 -13.73 -39.42 15.55
CA ALA A 439 -12.49 -38.96 14.95
C ALA A 439 -12.49 -39.15 13.42
N GLN A 440 -12.25 -38.06 12.69
CA GLN A 440 -11.60 -38.08 11.38
C GLN A 440 -10.61 -36.91 11.31
N ASP A 441 -9.34 -37.28 11.43
CA ASP A 441 -8.19 -36.50 10.97
C ASP A 441 -8.25 -36.37 9.43
N PRO A 442 -7.77 -35.27 8.82
CA PRO A 442 -6.34 -35.00 8.87
C PRO A 442 -5.96 -33.53 9.10
N VAL A 443 -5.20 -33.32 10.17
CA VAL A 443 -4.08 -32.39 10.22
C VAL A 443 -3.13 -32.69 9.07
N ALA A 444 -3.09 -31.82 8.07
CA ALA A 444 -1.88 -31.52 7.30
C ALA A 444 -2.09 -30.29 6.40
N LYS A 445 -1.17 -29.34 6.52
CA LYS A 445 -0.95 -28.17 5.64
C LYS A 445 -1.74 -26.90 5.99
N MET A 446 -1.37 -26.28 7.10
CA MET A 446 -1.50 -24.84 7.24
C MET A 446 -0.30 -24.23 7.98
N GLY A 447 0.90 -24.75 7.69
CA GLY A 447 2.14 -24.00 7.79
C GLY A 447 2.46 -23.45 6.40
N GLU A 448 3.00 -22.23 6.33
CA GLU A 448 3.28 -21.45 5.10
C GLU A 448 2.11 -20.57 4.61
N THR A 449 1.69 -19.60 5.41
CA THR A 449 1.09 -18.35 4.87
C THR A 449 1.35 -17.11 5.73
N LEU A 450 2.31 -17.20 6.68
CA LEU A 450 2.70 -16.15 7.61
C LEU A 450 4.00 -15.48 7.14
N SER A 451 3.92 -14.68 6.08
CA SER A 451 5.00 -13.72 5.78
C SER A 451 4.59 -12.50 4.95
N LEU A 452 3.29 -12.30 4.67
CA LEU A 452 2.84 -11.17 3.84
C LEU A 452 1.86 -10.21 4.53
N GLN A 453 1.20 -10.62 5.63
CA GLN A 453 0.19 -9.77 6.28
C GLN A 453 0.75 -8.75 7.30
N GLY A 454 1.88 -9.05 7.95
CA GLY A 454 2.49 -8.16 8.95
C GLY A 454 3.13 -6.88 8.36
N SER A 455 3.50 -6.89 7.08
CA SER A 455 4.11 -5.77 6.35
C SER A 455 3.08 -4.88 5.63
N MET A 456 1.79 -5.26 5.62
CA MET A 456 0.71 -4.56 4.93
C MET A 456 -0.02 -3.49 5.77
N GLN A 457 0.26 -3.38 7.08
CA GLN A 457 -0.51 -2.51 7.99
C GLN A 457 0.05 -1.07 8.17
N PHE A 458 1.23 -0.75 7.61
CA PHE A 458 1.91 0.54 7.79
C PHE A 458 1.63 1.59 6.69
N ALA A 459 0.70 1.32 5.77
CA ALA A 459 0.63 1.99 4.48
C ALA A 459 -0.70 2.72 4.18
N GLU A 460 -1.42 3.27 5.14
CA GLU A 460 -2.58 4.16 4.82
C GLU A 460 -2.77 5.21 5.91
N GLU A 461 -2.03 6.31 5.83
CA GLU A 461 -2.47 7.61 6.37
C GLU A 461 -2.12 8.73 5.36
N GLY A 462 -3.05 9.66 5.17
CA GLY A 462 -3.13 10.58 4.03
C GLY A 462 -2.00 11.61 3.97
N VAL A 463 -1.04 11.38 3.07
CA VAL A 463 0.00 12.34 2.68
C VAL A 463 -0.40 13.01 1.36
N ASP A 464 -0.18 14.32 1.29
CA ASP A 464 -0.33 15.24 0.16
C ASP A 464 0.07 14.67 -1.21
N ASN A 465 -0.76 14.89 -2.23
CA ASN A 465 -0.62 14.28 -3.57
C ASN A 465 0.64 14.74 -4.32
N HIS A 466 1.19 15.92 -4.01
CA HIS A 466 2.41 16.44 -4.66
C HIS A 466 3.72 15.95 -4.00
N TYR A 467 3.72 15.71 -2.67
CA TYR A 467 4.85 15.09 -1.95
C TYR A 467 4.84 13.56 -2.08
N ARG A 468 3.65 12.94 -2.15
CA ARG A 468 3.49 11.56 -2.64
C ARG A 468 4.06 11.40 -4.04
N GLY A 469 3.97 12.40 -4.92
CA GLY A 469 4.61 12.37 -6.24
C GLY A 469 6.13 12.14 -6.17
N ARG A 470 6.86 13.02 -5.45
CA ARG A 470 8.33 12.93 -5.33
C ARG A 470 8.83 11.74 -4.50
N LYS A 471 8.12 11.31 -3.45
CA LYS A 471 8.43 10.06 -2.71
C LYS A 471 8.13 8.80 -3.55
N LYS A 472 6.99 8.77 -4.27
CA LYS A 472 6.65 7.65 -5.17
C LYS A 472 7.62 7.56 -6.34
N GLU A 473 8.12 8.68 -6.87
CA GLU A 473 9.18 8.69 -7.89
C GLU A 473 10.52 8.19 -7.34
N ARG A 474 10.93 8.61 -6.14
CA ARG A 474 12.18 8.14 -5.52
C ARG A 474 12.15 6.64 -5.21
N VAL A 475 11.04 6.14 -4.66
CA VAL A 475 10.84 4.70 -4.42
C VAL A 475 10.70 3.94 -5.74
N LEU A 476 10.07 4.52 -6.76
CA LEU A 476 10.05 3.94 -8.11
C LEU A 476 11.46 3.82 -8.70
N THR A 477 12.31 4.82 -8.54
CA THR A 477 13.72 4.78 -8.99
C THR A 477 14.49 3.68 -8.25
N LEU A 478 14.30 3.57 -6.93
CA LEU A 478 14.94 2.52 -6.12
C LEU A 478 14.44 1.12 -6.50
N VAL A 479 13.14 0.91 -6.65
CA VAL A 479 12.55 -0.38 -7.07
C VAL A 479 12.84 -0.69 -8.54
N SER A 480 13.11 0.32 -9.37
CA SER A 480 13.59 0.11 -10.75
C SER A 480 14.97 -0.56 -10.80
N SER A 481 15.71 -0.63 -9.69
CA SER A 481 16.94 -1.43 -9.58
C SER A 481 16.72 -2.95 -9.77
N LEU A 482 15.47 -3.44 -9.68
CA LEU A 482 15.12 -4.82 -10.02
C LEU A 482 15.11 -5.08 -11.54
N MET A 483 14.89 -4.03 -12.36
CA MET A 483 14.80 -4.18 -13.81
C MET A 483 16.09 -4.71 -14.45
N PRO A 484 17.30 -4.23 -14.07
CA PRO A 484 18.55 -4.87 -14.50
C PRO A 484 18.62 -6.37 -14.20
N LEU A 485 18.16 -6.80 -13.01
CA LEU A 485 18.19 -8.22 -12.64
C LEU A 485 17.29 -9.05 -13.57
N LEU A 486 16.07 -8.57 -13.81
CA LEU A 486 15.08 -9.20 -14.68
C LEU A 486 15.54 -9.19 -16.15
N LEU A 487 16.07 -8.05 -16.61
CA LEU A 487 16.60 -7.87 -17.97
C LEU A 487 17.72 -8.86 -18.28
N VAL A 488 18.76 -8.91 -17.44
CA VAL A 488 19.91 -9.80 -17.65
C VAL A 488 19.47 -11.26 -17.57
N SER A 489 18.60 -11.61 -16.61
CA SER A 489 18.06 -12.97 -16.52
C SER A 489 17.28 -13.37 -17.76
N TYR A 490 16.46 -12.47 -18.30
CA TYR A 490 15.70 -12.73 -19.53
C TYR A 490 16.60 -12.76 -20.78
N THR A 491 17.69 -11.98 -20.78
CA THR A 491 18.77 -12.10 -21.77
C THR A 491 19.40 -13.47 -21.74
N LEU A 492 19.81 -13.96 -20.57
CA LEU A 492 20.40 -15.30 -20.44
C LEU A 492 19.38 -16.38 -20.81
N GLN A 493 18.11 -16.23 -20.42
CA GLN A 493 17.05 -17.16 -20.80
C GLN A 493 16.93 -17.29 -22.32
N PHE A 494 16.90 -16.15 -23.03
CA PHE A 494 16.77 -16.18 -24.48
C PHE A 494 18.06 -16.65 -25.17
N LEU A 495 19.22 -16.33 -24.60
CA LEU A 495 20.53 -16.80 -25.07
C LEU A 495 20.61 -18.34 -25.04
N ASP A 496 20.14 -18.94 -23.95
CA ASP A 496 20.17 -20.38 -23.75
C ASP A 496 19.15 -21.08 -24.66
N LYS A 497 17.98 -20.48 -24.86
CA LYS A 497 17.00 -20.91 -25.87
C LYS A 497 17.57 -20.88 -27.29
N GLN A 498 18.40 -19.88 -27.63
CA GLN A 498 19.08 -19.75 -28.92
C GLN A 498 20.33 -20.63 -29.05
N SER A 499 20.81 -21.25 -27.97
CA SER A 499 22.07 -22.00 -27.98
C SER A 499 22.07 -23.16 -28.96
N LEU A 500 20.93 -23.86 -29.13
CA LEU A 500 20.83 -24.91 -30.14
C LEU A 500 20.99 -24.35 -31.56
N ASN A 501 20.41 -23.17 -31.83
CA ASN A 501 20.52 -22.51 -33.13
C ASN A 501 21.97 -22.08 -33.42
N PHE A 502 22.71 -21.55 -32.44
CA PHE A 502 24.13 -21.26 -32.63
C PHE A 502 24.95 -22.54 -32.83
N ALA A 503 24.71 -23.55 -31.99
CA ALA A 503 25.41 -24.84 -32.05
C ALA A 503 25.19 -25.58 -33.38
N SER A 504 24.07 -25.34 -34.07
CA SER A 504 23.71 -25.99 -35.34
C SER A 504 24.77 -25.87 -36.43
N ILE A 505 25.48 -24.73 -36.48
CA ILE A 505 26.58 -24.45 -37.41
C ILE A 505 27.95 -24.54 -36.72
N MET A 506 28.02 -25.19 -35.54
CA MET A 506 29.24 -25.51 -34.78
C MET A 506 29.52 -27.02 -34.72
N GLY A 507 28.78 -27.86 -35.46
CA GLY A 507 29.03 -29.31 -35.56
C GLY A 507 28.07 -30.19 -34.75
N ILE A 508 27.14 -29.64 -33.96
CA ILE A 508 26.24 -30.46 -33.12
C ILE A 508 25.33 -31.41 -33.92
N ILE A 509 24.97 -31.03 -35.15
CA ILE A 509 24.10 -31.84 -36.01
C ILE A 509 24.81 -33.12 -36.43
N ASP A 510 26.06 -32.99 -36.84
CA ASP A 510 26.89 -34.11 -37.30
C ASP A 510 27.33 -34.98 -36.11
N ASP A 511 27.78 -34.37 -35.02
CA ASP A 511 28.25 -35.07 -33.82
C ASP A 511 27.21 -35.97 -33.15
N LEU A 512 25.93 -35.57 -33.19
CA LEU A 512 24.84 -36.26 -32.50
C LEU A 512 23.88 -36.98 -33.46
N ASP A 513 24.24 -37.09 -34.74
CA ASP A 513 23.44 -37.74 -35.79
C ASP A 513 21.99 -37.21 -35.84
N LEU A 514 21.84 -35.89 -35.89
CA LEU A 514 20.53 -35.20 -35.84
C LEU A 514 19.83 -35.17 -37.20
N VAL A 515 19.82 -36.30 -37.91
CA VAL A 515 19.28 -36.45 -39.26
C VAL A 515 17.74 -36.39 -39.27
N GLY A 516 17.18 -35.90 -40.38
CA GLY A 516 15.74 -35.85 -40.59
C GLY A 516 15.03 -34.88 -39.64
N SER A 517 14.06 -35.37 -38.86
CA SER A 517 13.31 -34.56 -37.90
C SER A 517 13.93 -34.51 -36.49
N ARG A 518 15.07 -35.19 -36.26
CA ARG A 518 15.71 -35.26 -34.93
C ARG A 518 16.13 -33.88 -34.42
N TYR A 519 16.65 -33.01 -35.28
CA TYR A 519 16.98 -31.63 -34.91
C TYR A 519 15.72 -30.85 -34.46
N SER A 520 14.61 -30.97 -35.18
CA SER A 520 13.32 -30.36 -34.83
C SER A 520 12.76 -30.89 -33.50
N TRP A 521 12.92 -32.20 -33.23
CA TRP A 521 12.58 -32.81 -31.94
C TRP A 521 13.42 -32.26 -30.79
N CYS A 522 14.72 -32.01 -30.99
CA CYS A 522 15.59 -31.42 -29.96
C CYS A 522 15.13 -30.02 -29.56
N SER A 523 14.68 -29.22 -30.53
CA SER A 523 14.07 -27.92 -30.22
C SER A 523 12.73 -28.05 -29.49
N SER A 524 11.87 -28.95 -29.96
CA SER A 524 10.51 -29.12 -29.43
C SER A 524 10.47 -29.74 -28.03
N ALA A 525 11.41 -30.63 -27.69
CA ALA A 525 11.51 -31.29 -26.38
C ALA A 525 11.55 -30.28 -25.23
N PHE A 526 12.23 -29.14 -25.44
CA PHE A 526 12.23 -28.02 -24.50
C PHE A 526 10.81 -27.52 -24.18
N TYR A 527 9.98 -27.31 -25.20
CA TYR A 527 8.63 -26.78 -25.00
C TYR A 527 7.67 -27.81 -24.41
N PHE A 528 7.90 -29.11 -24.61
CA PHE A 528 7.19 -30.16 -23.88
C PHE A 528 7.51 -30.13 -22.39
N GLY A 529 8.80 -30.00 -22.03
CA GLY A 529 9.23 -29.82 -20.64
C GLY A 529 8.62 -28.57 -20.02
N TYR A 530 8.72 -27.44 -20.72
CA TYR A 530 8.15 -26.16 -20.30
C TYR A 530 6.64 -26.26 -20.05
N LEU A 531 5.88 -26.84 -20.98
CA LEU A 531 4.44 -27.00 -20.85
C LEU A 531 4.07 -27.90 -19.67
N SER A 532 4.73 -29.05 -19.55
CA SER A 532 4.45 -30.04 -18.49
C SER A 532 4.69 -29.46 -17.09
N PHE A 533 5.71 -28.62 -16.94
CA PHE A 533 6.08 -28.04 -15.65
C PHE A 533 5.47 -26.66 -15.40
N SER A 534 4.78 -26.05 -16.37
CA SER A 534 4.16 -24.72 -16.20
C SER A 534 3.16 -24.68 -15.04
N TYR A 535 2.34 -25.73 -14.87
CA TYR A 535 1.40 -25.83 -13.74
C TYR A 535 2.12 -26.09 -12.41
N PRO A 536 2.98 -27.12 -12.27
CA PRO A 536 3.80 -27.31 -11.08
C PRO A 536 4.59 -26.05 -10.67
N ALA A 537 5.23 -25.38 -11.62
CA ALA A 537 5.96 -24.15 -11.38
C ALA A 537 5.05 -23.05 -10.83
N SER A 538 3.85 -22.87 -11.41
CA SER A 538 2.86 -21.90 -10.91
C SER A 538 2.41 -22.20 -9.49
N TRP A 539 2.24 -23.49 -9.15
CA TRP A 539 1.91 -23.92 -7.80
C TRP A 539 3.06 -23.68 -6.80
N LEU A 540 4.30 -23.97 -7.21
CA LEU A 540 5.51 -23.76 -6.40
C LEU A 540 5.77 -22.27 -6.13
N MET A 541 5.61 -21.40 -7.14
CA MET A 541 5.80 -19.94 -7.01
C MET A 541 4.87 -19.28 -5.99
N VAL A 542 3.73 -19.91 -5.67
CA VAL A 542 2.77 -19.39 -4.67
C VAL A 542 3.09 -19.89 -3.25
N ARG A 543 3.86 -20.98 -3.12
CA ARG A 543 4.18 -21.61 -1.82
C ARG A 543 5.59 -21.32 -1.33
N LEU A 544 6.54 -21.26 -2.25
CA LEU A 544 7.94 -21.03 -1.94
C LEU A 544 8.27 -19.52 -2.01
N PRO A 545 9.31 -19.06 -1.30
CA PRO A 545 9.83 -17.70 -1.47
C PRO A 545 10.22 -17.46 -2.94
N LEU A 546 9.55 -16.51 -3.58
CA LEU A 546 9.57 -16.36 -5.04
C LEU A 546 10.98 -16.09 -5.60
N GLY A 547 11.76 -15.22 -4.95
CA GLY A 547 13.11 -14.88 -5.36
C GLY A 547 14.05 -16.09 -5.24
N LYS A 548 13.98 -16.84 -4.13
CA LYS A 548 14.77 -18.07 -3.93
C LYS A 548 14.36 -19.19 -4.87
N TYR A 549 13.07 -19.36 -5.12
CA TYR A 549 12.58 -20.34 -6.07
C TYR A 549 13.09 -20.03 -7.48
N LEU A 550 13.00 -18.77 -7.92
CA LEU A 550 13.51 -18.37 -9.24
C LEU A 550 15.03 -18.52 -9.33
N ALA A 551 15.78 -18.16 -8.29
CA ALA A 551 17.23 -18.38 -8.24
C ALA A 551 17.59 -19.88 -8.26
N GLY A 552 16.86 -20.73 -7.53
CA GLY A 552 17.04 -22.18 -7.52
C GLY A 552 16.68 -22.82 -8.86
N SER A 553 15.61 -22.33 -9.50
CA SER A 553 15.23 -22.72 -10.86
C SER A 553 16.30 -22.33 -11.87
N SER A 554 16.86 -21.12 -11.75
CA SER A 554 17.99 -20.66 -12.58
C SER A 554 19.27 -21.45 -12.33
N LEU A 555 19.52 -21.88 -11.09
CA LEU A 555 20.66 -22.74 -10.75
C LEU A 555 20.51 -24.13 -11.38
N ALA A 556 19.34 -24.76 -11.24
CA ALA A 556 19.05 -26.05 -11.86
C ALA A 556 19.18 -25.96 -13.40
N TRP A 557 18.63 -24.89 -13.97
CA TRP A 557 18.75 -24.56 -15.39
C TRP A 557 20.21 -24.42 -15.84
N ALA A 558 21.04 -23.67 -15.10
CA ALA A 558 22.48 -23.52 -15.38
C ALA A 558 23.22 -24.85 -15.42
N ILE A 559 22.96 -25.71 -14.41
CA ILE A 559 23.57 -27.03 -14.29
C ILE A 559 23.16 -27.91 -15.47
N ILE A 560 21.87 -27.95 -15.78
CA ILE A 560 21.34 -28.71 -16.92
C ILE A 560 21.94 -28.21 -18.23
N LEU A 561 22.12 -26.90 -18.39
CA LEU A 561 22.76 -26.32 -19.56
C LEU A 561 24.21 -26.79 -19.70
N CYS A 562 25.01 -26.73 -18.63
CA CYS A 562 26.37 -27.30 -18.62
C CYS A 562 26.36 -28.80 -18.98
N CYS A 563 25.37 -29.57 -18.51
CA CYS A 563 25.24 -30.99 -18.85
C CYS A 563 25.01 -31.23 -20.35
N HIS A 564 24.54 -30.26 -21.14
CA HIS A 564 24.43 -30.42 -22.60
C HIS A 564 25.79 -30.70 -23.24
N ALA A 565 26.87 -30.14 -22.68
CA ALA A 565 28.22 -30.39 -23.17
C ALA A 565 28.72 -31.83 -22.94
N ALA A 566 28.07 -32.60 -22.05
CA ALA A 566 28.38 -34.00 -21.80
C ALA A 566 27.58 -34.96 -22.71
N VAL A 567 26.60 -34.46 -23.46
CA VAL A 567 25.75 -35.29 -24.31
C VAL A 567 26.55 -35.85 -25.49
N GLN A 568 26.29 -37.12 -25.80
CA GLN A 568 26.91 -37.84 -26.93
C GLN A 568 25.89 -38.49 -27.86
N THR A 569 24.59 -38.44 -27.54
CA THR A 569 23.55 -39.10 -28.32
C THR A 569 22.29 -38.23 -28.45
N PHE A 570 21.51 -38.45 -29.51
CA PHE A 570 20.21 -37.81 -29.70
C PHE A 570 19.26 -37.93 -28.50
N PRO A 571 19.03 -39.13 -27.89
CA PRO A 571 18.19 -39.25 -26.70
C PRO A 571 18.73 -38.46 -25.51
N GLY A 572 20.05 -38.42 -25.32
CA GLY A 572 20.67 -37.60 -24.29
C GLY A 572 20.38 -36.10 -24.48
N LEU A 573 20.41 -35.62 -25.73
CA LEU A 573 20.06 -34.23 -26.04
C LEU A 573 18.57 -33.96 -25.78
N LEU A 574 17.68 -34.88 -26.15
CA LEU A 574 16.24 -34.73 -25.86
C LEU A 574 15.97 -34.60 -24.36
N VAL A 575 16.60 -35.46 -23.54
CA VAL A 575 16.45 -35.44 -22.08
C VAL A 575 16.96 -34.11 -21.52
N ALA A 576 18.16 -33.69 -21.92
CA ALA A 576 18.74 -32.43 -21.48
C ALA A 576 17.85 -31.24 -21.86
N ARG A 577 17.31 -31.21 -23.10
CA ARG A 577 16.42 -30.15 -23.58
C ARG A 577 15.08 -30.16 -22.84
N PHE A 578 14.49 -31.33 -22.58
CA PHE A 578 13.25 -31.45 -21.81
C PHE A 578 13.41 -30.88 -20.40
N PHE A 579 14.44 -31.30 -19.66
CA PHE A 579 14.67 -30.79 -18.30
C PHE A 579 15.09 -29.33 -18.27
N LEU A 580 15.76 -28.83 -19.32
CA LEU A 580 16.00 -27.40 -19.48
C LEU A 580 14.68 -26.63 -19.56
N GLY A 581 13.71 -27.15 -20.34
CA GLY A 581 12.35 -26.61 -20.41
C GLY A 581 11.62 -26.62 -19.08
N VAL A 582 11.74 -27.71 -18.32
CA VAL A 582 11.20 -27.83 -16.95
C VAL A 582 11.76 -26.74 -16.05
N ALA A 583 13.08 -26.54 -16.03
CA ALA A 583 13.74 -25.55 -15.19
C ALA A 583 13.46 -24.10 -15.61
N GLU A 584 13.22 -23.83 -16.89
CA GLU A 584 12.89 -22.49 -17.39
C GLU A 584 11.41 -22.10 -17.27
N ALA A 585 10.51 -23.06 -17.00
CA ALA A 585 9.05 -22.85 -16.98
C ALA A 585 8.57 -21.77 -15.99
N SER A 586 9.37 -21.51 -14.94
CA SER A 586 9.06 -20.57 -13.86
C SER A 586 9.47 -19.13 -14.15
N ILE A 587 10.45 -18.89 -15.02
CA ILE A 587 11.12 -17.58 -15.15
C ILE A 587 10.15 -16.50 -15.64
N SER A 588 9.53 -16.69 -16.80
CA SER A 588 8.61 -15.70 -17.38
C SER A 588 7.40 -15.42 -16.49
N PRO A 589 6.63 -16.42 -16.00
CA PRO A 589 5.51 -16.15 -15.09
C PRO A 589 5.96 -15.60 -13.73
N GLY A 590 7.11 -16.03 -13.20
CA GLY A 590 7.70 -15.48 -11.98
C GLY A 590 8.09 -14.02 -12.12
N PHE A 591 8.61 -13.60 -13.27
CA PHE A 591 8.94 -12.20 -13.56
C PHE A 591 7.69 -11.35 -13.71
N SER A 592 6.62 -11.89 -14.29
CA SER A 592 5.30 -11.24 -14.28
C SER A 592 4.74 -11.10 -12.87
N LEU A 593 4.92 -12.09 -11.98
CA LEU A 593 4.53 -11.99 -10.57
C LEU A 593 5.35 -10.93 -9.82
N ILE A 594 6.68 -10.90 -9.99
CA ILE A 594 7.54 -9.84 -9.45
C ILE A 594 7.10 -8.48 -9.98
N THR A 595 6.87 -8.37 -11.29
CA THR A 595 6.43 -7.10 -11.89
C THR A 595 5.08 -6.64 -11.31
N GLY A 596 4.15 -7.57 -11.07
CA GLY A 596 2.87 -7.29 -10.41
C GLY A 596 2.99 -6.92 -8.93
N MET A 597 3.98 -7.50 -8.23
CA MET A 597 4.24 -7.28 -6.81
C MET A 597 5.00 -5.98 -6.54
N TRP A 598 5.73 -5.43 -7.51
CA TRP A 598 6.64 -4.30 -7.27
C TRP A 598 6.25 -3.00 -8.00
N TYR A 599 5.34 -3.07 -9.00
CA TYR A 599 4.98 -1.92 -9.83
C TYR A 599 3.48 -1.76 -9.99
N LYS A 600 3.03 -0.53 -10.22
CA LYS A 600 1.59 -0.23 -10.37
C LYS A 600 1.00 -0.83 -11.65
N ARG A 601 -0.32 -1.08 -11.67
CA ARG A 601 -1.05 -1.57 -12.87
C ARG A 601 -0.75 -0.75 -14.13
N GLU A 602 -0.66 0.57 -14.00
CA GLU A 602 -0.33 1.50 -15.08
C GLU A 602 1.14 1.41 -15.54
N GLU A 603 2.04 0.97 -14.66
CA GLU A 603 3.49 0.89 -14.91
C GLU A 603 3.91 -0.48 -15.44
N GLN A 604 3.18 -1.54 -15.08
CA GLN A 604 3.49 -2.93 -15.42
C GLN A 604 3.76 -3.13 -16.92
N PRO A 605 2.99 -2.59 -17.89
CA PRO A 605 3.24 -2.82 -19.31
C PRO A 605 4.64 -2.36 -19.77
N PHE A 606 5.11 -1.20 -19.29
CA PHE A 606 6.44 -0.71 -19.63
C PHE A 606 7.54 -1.55 -18.99
N ARG A 607 7.33 -2.03 -17.76
CA ARG A 607 8.28 -2.92 -17.06
C ARG A 607 8.41 -4.28 -17.76
N HIS A 608 7.28 -4.83 -18.26
CA HIS A 608 7.30 -6.00 -19.14
C HIS A 608 8.13 -5.75 -20.39
N GLY A 609 7.96 -4.57 -21.01
CA GLY A 609 8.78 -4.15 -22.15
C GLY A 609 10.28 -4.08 -21.84
N ILE A 610 10.67 -3.58 -20.66
CA ILE A 610 12.07 -3.48 -20.25
C ILE A 610 12.71 -4.87 -20.14
N TRP A 611 12.17 -5.79 -19.34
CA TRP A 611 12.84 -7.09 -19.24
C TRP A 611 12.70 -7.91 -20.54
N PHE A 612 11.66 -7.70 -21.35
CA PHE A 612 11.54 -8.31 -22.67
C PHE A 612 12.58 -7.80 -23.67
N LEU A 613 13.13 -6.59 -23.49
CA LEU A 613 14.30 -6.10 -24.25
C LEU A 613 15.48 -7.08 -24.17
N GLY A 614 15.52 -7.93 -23.13
CA GLY A 614 16.51 -8.98 -22.98
C GLY A 614 16.61 -9.90 -24.20
N ASN A 615 15.51 -10.16 -24.93
CA ASN A 615 15.52 -10.95 -26.16
C ASN A 615 16.34 -10.30 -27.29
N ALA A 616 16.22 -8.98 -27.43
CA ALA A 616 16.97 -8.22 -28.42
C ALA A 616 18.47 -8.22 -28.08
N ILE A 617 18.80 -7.98 -26.80
CA ILE A 617 20.17 -8.03 -26.29
C ILE A 617 20.77 -9.42 -26.49
N ALA A 618 20.04 -10.49 -26.15
CA ALA A 618 20.47 -11.87 -26.32
C ALA A 618 20.75 -12.22 -27.78
N THR A 619 19.91 -11.73 -28.70
CA THR A 619 20.12 -11.95 -30.14
C THR A 619 21.40 -11.25 -30.62
N SER A 620 21.62 -9.99 -30.22
CA SER A 620 22.81 -9.26 -30.65
C SER A 620 24.10 -9.73 -29.95
N PHE A 621 24.09 -9.78 -28.63
CA PHE A 621 25.26 -10.15 -27.83
C PHE A 621 25.57 -11.65 -27.93
N GLY A 622 24.55 -12.50 -28.05
CA GLY A 622 24.72 -13.93 -28.24
C GLY A 622 25.42 -14.29 -29.54
N GLY A 623 25.12 -13.57 -30.64
CA GLY A 623 25.86 -13.70 -31.88
C GLY A 623 27.35 -13.36 -31.70
N LEU A 624 27.66 -12.27 -31.01
CA LEU A 624 29.06 -11.88 -30.73
C LEU A 624 29.79 -12.92 -29.86
N LEU A 625 29.15 -13.43 -28.80
CA LEU A 625 29.73 -14.47 -27.96
C LEU A 625 29.95 -15.76 -28.75
N ALA A 626 28.97 -16.19 -29.55
CA ALA A 626 29.08 -17.37 -30.41
C ALA A 626 30.21 -17.24 -31.44
N TYR A 627 30.43 -16.04 -31.99
CA TYR A 627 31.59 -15.75 -32.83
C TYR A 627 32.91 -15.97 -32.09
N GLY A 628 33.05 -15.45 -30.87
CA GLY A 628 34.24 -15.67 -30.04
C GLY A 628 34.47 -17.15 -29.70
N ILE A 629 33.41 -17.84 -29.26
CA ILE A 629 33.45 -19.26 -28.90
C ILE A 629 33.79 -20.14 -30.11
N ALA A 630 33.34 -19.77 -31.31
CA ALA A 630 33.64 -20.49 -32.53
C ALA A 630 35.15 -20.49 -32.90
N HIS A 631 35.97 -19.62 -32.31
CA HIS A 631 37.42 -19.62 -32.49
C HIS A 631 38.16 -20.55 -31.50
N ILE A 632 37.46 -21.07 -30.49
CA ILE A 632 38.05 -22.00 -29.53
C ILE A 632 38.29 -23.34 -30.24
N GLY A 633 39.56 -23.68 -30.41
CA GLY A 633 40.04 -25.00 -30.83
C GLY A 633 40.74 -25.72 -29.67
N GLY A 634 40.63 -27.04 -29.61
CA GLY A 634 41.23 -27.84 -28.54
C GLY A 634 40.60 -29.22 -28.38
N ALA A 635 40.66 -29.79 -27.17
CA ALA A 635 40.19 -31.14 -26.86
C ALA A 635 38.65 -31.32 -26.85
N LEU A 636 37.87 -30.23 -26.93
CA LEU A 636 36.41 -30.25 -26.99
C LEU A 636 35.93 -29.42 -28.18
N GLU A 637 34.88 -29.92 -28.83
CA GLU A 637 34.20 -29.22 -29.93
C GLU A 637 33.62 -27.87 -29.49
N SER A 638 33.65 -26.86 -30.39
CA SER A 638 33.25 -25.49 -30.04
C SER A 638 31.81 -25.39 -29.51
N TRP A 639 30.90 -26.25 -29.99
CA TRP A 639 29.51 -26.25 -29.53
C TRP A 639 29.38 -26.69 -28.06
N ARG A 640 30.27 -27.56 -27.57
CA ARG A 640 30.30 -27.97 -26.16
C ARG A 640 30.75 -26.80 -25.28
N TRP A 641 31.76 -26.05 -25.72
CA TRP A 641 32.18 -24.82 -25.06
C TRP A 641 31.07 -23.78 -25.01
N LEU A 642 30.21 -23.70 -26.02
CA LEU A 642 29.06 -22.80 -26.01
C LEU A 642 28.14 -23.07 -24.82
N PHE A 643 27.73 -24.33 -24.62
CA PHE A 643 26.87 -24.70 -23.49
C PHE A 643 27.58 -24.57 -22.13
N ILE A 644 28.88 -24.87 -22.05
CA ILE A 644 29.67 -24.69 -20.82
C ILE A 644 29.75 -23.21 -20.45
N ILE A 645 30.14 -22.34 -21.40
CA ILE A 645 30.36 -20.92 -21.13
C ILE A 645 29.04 -20.25 -20.76
N PHE A 646 27.98 -20.50 -21.53
CA PHE A 646 26.66 -19.95 -21.21
C PHE A 646 26.15 -20.49 -19.87
N GLY A 647 26.30 -21.80 -19.64
CA GLY A 647 25.90 -22.42 -18.37
C GLY A 647 26.66 -21.87 -17.17
N LEU A 648 27.96 -21.60 -17.29
CA LEU A 648 28.77 -20.99 -16.23
C LEU A 648 28.42 -19.51 -15.99
N ILE A 649 28.18 -18.73 -17.05
CA ILE A 649 27.70 -17.35 -16.91
C ILE A 649 26.36 -17.35 -16.17
N THR A 650 25.46 -18.22 -16.59
CA THR A 650 24.16 -18.41 -15.97
C THR A 650 24.26 -18.93 -14.54
N LEU A 651 25.24 -19.80 -14.23
CA LEU A 651 25.50 -20.31 -12.89
C LEU A 651 25.92 -19.19 -11.93
N VAL A 652 26.89 -18.36 -12.37
CA VAL A 652 27.32 -17.17 -11.62
C VAL A 652 26.14 -16.23 -11.43
N TRP A 653 25.34 -16.03 -12.47
CA TRP A 653 24.15 -15.18 -12.39
C TRP A 653 23.08 -15.73 -11.46
N ALA A 654 22.88 -17.05 -11.39
CA ALA A 654 21.96 -17.68 -10.44
C ALA A 654 22.36 -17.39 -8.98
N ILE A 655 23.67 -17.32 -8.70
CA ILE A 655 24.19 -16.89 -7.39
C ILE A 655 23.87 -15.40 -7.14
N VAL A 656 24.04 -14.54 -8.15
CA VAL A 656 23.64 -13.13 -8.07
C VAL A 656 22.15 -13.01 -7.76
N LEU A 657 21.28 -13.76 -8.45
CA LEU A 657 19.84 -13.78 -8.15
C LEU A 657 19.56 -14.28 -6.73
N ALA A 658 20.24 -15.33 -6.28
CA ALA A 658 20.07 -15.85 -4.92
C ALA A 658 20.43 -14.81 -3.83
N ILE A 659 21.35 -13.90 -4.11
CA ILE A 659 21.80 -12.85 -3.16
C ILE A 659 20.93 -11.59 -3.27
N PHE A 660 20.64 -11.13 -4.49
CA PHE A 660 20.10 -9.79 -4.75
C PHE A 660 18.63 -9.76 -5.14
N LEU A 661 18.05 -10.87 -5.63
CA LEU A 661 16.62 -10.91 -5.97
C LEU A 661 15.81 -11.09 -4.66
N PRO A 662 15.03 -10.07 -4.24
CA PRO A 662 14.19 -10.19 -3.06
C PRO A 662 12.98 -11.10 -3.32
N ASP A 663 12.46 -11.74 -2.27
CA ASP A 663 11.24 -12.55 -2.41
C ASP A 663 9.99 -11.67 -2.35
N THR A 664 10.04 -10.60 -1.56
CA THR A 664 8.94 -9.68 -1.30
C THR A 664 9.47 -8.28 -0.92
N PRO A 665 8.66 -7.21 -1.02
CA PRO A 665 9.08 -5.86 -0.63
C PRO A 665 9.59 -5.73 0.81
N ASP A 666 9.07 -6.53 1.74
CA ASP A 666 9.46 -6.53 3.16
C ASP A 666 10.86 -7.11 3.43
N ASN A 667 11.37 -7.99 2.57
CA ASN A 667 12.67 -8.64 2.74
C ASN A 667 13.79 -8.05 1.87
N ALA A 668 13.50 -6.96 1.15
CA ALA A 668 14.43 -6.36 0.22
C ALA A 668 15.57 -5.58 0.90
N ARG A 669 16.78 -6.14 0.77
CA ARG A 669 18.00 -5.64 1.42
C ARG A 669 18.45 -4.25 0.96
N PHE A 670 18.07 -3.82 -0.25
CA PHE A 670 18.43 -2.52 -0.81
C PHE A 670 17.46 -1.39 -0.41
N LEU A 671 16.38 -1.71 0.31
CA LEU A 671 15.43 -0.73 0.85
C LEU A 671 15.57 -0.65 2.37
N ASP A 672 15.58 0.57 2.91
CA ASP A 672 15.44 0.81 4.34
C ASP A 672 14.01 0.54 4.84
N GLN A 673 13.80 0.50 6.15
CA GLN A 673 12.50 0.12 6.74
C GLN A 673 11.35 1.04 6.29
N GLN A 674 11.60 2.33 6.11
CA GLN A 674 10.59 3.29 5.63
C GLN A 674 10.32 3.12 4.13
N GLN A 675 11.35 2.88 3.33
CA GLN A 675 11.24 2.65 1.88
C GLN A 675 10.51 1.34 1.55
N ARG A 676 10.63 0.30 2.40
CA ARG A 676 9.86 -0.95 2.25
C ARG A 676 8.36 -0.70 2.45
N ILE A 677 8.01 0.07 3.48
CA ILE A 677 6.62 0.48 3.75
C ILE A 677 6.08 1.30 2.59
N ASP A 678 6.84 2.30 2.12
CA ASP A 678 6.44 3.14 0.98
C ASP A 678 6.32 2.32 -0.33
N ALA A 679 7.13 1.27 -0.52
CA ALA A 679 7.03 0.36 -1.67
C ALA A 679 5.76 -0.51 -1.63
N VAL A 680 5.36 -0.98 -0.44
CA VAL A 680 4.11 -1.72 -0.22
C VAL A 680 2.88 -0.80 -0.36
N ASP A 681 2.94 0.44 0.14
CA ASP A 681 1.87 1.44 -0.04
C ASP A 681 1.66 1.75 -1.53
N ARG A 682 2.74 1.86 -2.29
CA ARG A 682 2.67 2.25 -3.70
C ARG A 682 1.93 1.23 -4.58
N ILE A 683 2.00 -0.05 -4.24
CA ILE A 683 1.28 -1.14 -4.93
C ILE A 683 -0.11 -1.38 -4.34
N ARG A 684 -0.48 -0.74 -3.21
CA ARG A 684 -1.79 -0.86 -2.56
C ARG A 684 -2.94 -0.45 -3.49
N SER A 685 -2.73 0.60 -4.29
CA SER A 685 -3.69 1.05 -5.30
C SER A 685 -3.91 0.06 -6.44
N ASN A 686 -3.06 -0.97 -6.58
CA ASN A 686 -3.24 -1.97 -7.63
C ASN A 686 -4.46 -2.84 -7.39
N GLN A 687 -5.00 -2.93 -6.16
CA GLN A 687 -6.13 -3.81 -5.83
C GLN A 687 -5.97 -5.24 -6.41
N THR A 688 -4.75 -5.69 -6.71
CA THR A 688 -4.45 -7.02 -7.23
C THR A 688 -4.32 -7.93 -6.01
N GLY A 689 -5.45 -8.09 -5.32
CA GLY A 689 -5.44 -8.61 -3.97
C GLY A 689 -6.79 -8.91 -3.37
N MET A 690 -7.90 -8.89 -4.12
CA MET A 690 -8.96 -9.84 -3.78
C MET A 690 -8.56 -11.19 -4.37
N LYS A 691 -7.65 -11.88 -3.67
CA LYS A 691 -7.46 -13.32 -3.86
C LYS A 691 -8.78 -13.94 -3.44
N ASN A 692 -9.70 -14.09 -4.38
CA ASN A 692 -10.91 -14.82 -4.12
C ASN A 692 -10.49 -16.30 -4.04
N ASN A 693 -10.49 -16.87 -2.82
CA ASN A 693 -10.07 -18.26 -2.60
C ASN A 693 -11.03 -19.26 -3.28
N SER A 694 -12.18 -18.80 -3.81
CA SER A 694 -13.10 -19.62 -4.59
C SER A 694 -12.74 -19.61 -6.08
N PHE A 695 -12.28 -20.74 -6.60
CA PHE A 695 -12.16 -20.97 -8.05
C PHE A 695 -13.56 -21.11 -8.67
N LYS A 696 -13.97 -20.18 -9.53
CA LYS A 696 -15.34 -20.11 -10.06
C LYS A 696 -15.46 -20.81 -11.41
N TRP A 697 -16.08 -21.99 -11.43
CA TRP A 697 -16.27 -22.78 -12.66
C TRP A 697 -17.09 -22.06 -13.75
N GLU A 698 -18.00 -21.17 -13.36
CA GLU A 698 -18.72 -20.32 -14.32
C GLU A 698 -17.78 -19.42 -15.14
N GLN A 699 -16.80 -18.80 -14.49
CA GLN A 699 -15.80 -17.96 -15.16
C GLN A 699 -14.91 -18.78 -16.10
N VAL A 700 -14.64 -20.05 -15.77
CA VAL A 700 -13.93 -20.99 -16.66
C VAL A 700 -14.76 -21.31 -17.91
N ARG A 701 -16.05 -21.62 -17.74
CA ARG A 701 -16.95 -21.86 -18.89
C ARG A 701 -17.11 -20.62 -19.76
N GLU A 702 -17.09 -19.43 -19.16
CA GLU A 702 -17.16 -18.16 -19.87
C GLU A 702 -15.91 -17.92 -20.73
N VAL A 703 -14.70 -18.08 -20.16
CA VAL A 703 -13.45 -17.78 -20.88
C VAL A 703 -13.20 -18.71 -22.06
N ILE A 704 -13.56 -20.00 -21.94
CA ILE A 704 -13.41 -20.99 -23.02
C ILE A 704 -14.26 -20.62 -24.25
N LYS A 705 -15.35 -19.87 -24.05
CA LYS A 705 -16.28 -19.42 -25.10
C LYS A 705 -16.12 -17.93 -25.42
N ASP A 706 -15.10 -17.27 -24.89
CA ASP A 706 -14.90 -15.85 -25.07
C ASP A 706 -14.24 -15.57 -26.44
N PRO A 707 -14.92 -14.91 -27.39
CA PRO A 707 -14.36 -14.66 -28.72
C PRO A 707 -13.09 -13.81 -28.67
N ASN A 708 -12.93 -12.90 -27.70
CA ASN A 708 -11.71 -12.10 -27.55
C ASN A 708 -10.52 -12.99 -27.17
N VAL A 709 -10.70 -13.87 -26.17
CA VAL A 709 -9.63 -14.78 -25.72
C VAL A 709 -9.29 -15.80 -26.81
N LEU A 710 -10.30 -16.35 -27.50
CA LEU A 710 -10.08 -17.30 -28.59
C LEU A 710 -9.35 -16.68 -29.78
N LEU A 711 -9.69 -15.45 -30.17
CA LEU A 711 -8.97 -14.73 -31.23
C LEU A 711 -7.52 -14.43 -30.80
N LEU A 712 -7.30 -14.03 -29.55
CA LEU A 712 -5.94 -13.84 -29.02
C LEU A 712 -5.15 -15.15 -28.99
N MET A 713 -5.78 -16.30 -28.69
CA MET A 713 -5.12 -17.60 -28.80
C MET A 713 -4.74 -17.95 -30.23
N VAL A 714 -5.64 -17.73 -31.20
CA VAL A 714 -5.35 -17.98 -32.62
C VAL A 714 -4.18 -17.11 -33.08
N PHE A 715 -4.21 -15.82 -32.72
CA PHE A 715 -3.09 -14.91 -32.96
C PHE A 715 -1.80 -15.45 -32.32
N GLN A 716 -1.86 -15.90 -31.06
CA GLN A 716 -0.69 -16.41 -30.33
C GLN A 716 -0.10 -17.67 -30.95
N VAL A 717 -0.92 -18.63 -31.40
CA VAL A 717 -0.45 -19.83 -32.11
C VAL A 717 0.18 -19.44 -33.45
N ALA A 718 -0.54 -18.66 -34.26
CA ALA A 718 -0.08 -18.22 -35.58
C ALA A 718 1.22 -17.40 -35.49
N PHE A 719 1.38 -16.60 -34.44
CA PHE A 719 2.63 -15.90 -34.15
C PHE A 719 3.75 -16.84 -33.67
N SER A 720 3.44 -17.84 -32.84
CA SER A 720 4.47 -18.68 -32.18
C SER A 720 5.03 -19.78 -33.08
N ILE A 721 4.32 -20.18 -34.13
CA ILE A 721 4.82 -21.11 -35.15
C ILE A 721 6.08 -20.55 -35.85
N PRO A 722 6.03 -19.35 -36.46
CA PRO A 722 7.22 -18.64 -36.94
C PRO A 722 8.32 -18.46 -35.89
N ASN A 723 7.94 -18.19 -34.63
CA ASN A 723 8.91 -18.06 -33.54
C ASN A 723 9.71 -19.34 -33.30
N GLY A 724 9.04 -20.49 -33.20
CA GLY A 724 9.71 -21.78 -32.98
C GLY A 724 10.66 -22.13 -34.13
N ALA A 725 10.22 -21.88 -35.37
CA ALA A 725 11.06 -22.05 -36.55
C ALA A 725 12.29 -21.12 -36.52
N HIS A 726 12.09 -19.83 -36.32
CA HIS A 726 13.15 -18.83 -36.32
C HIS A 726 14.20 -19.07 -35.25
N THR A 727 13.76 -19.36 -34.01
CA THR A 727 14.66 -19.64 -32.87
C THR A 727 15.48 -20.91 -33.03
N THR A 728 15.15 -21.76 -34.01
CA THR A 728 15.82 -23.06 -34.24
C THR A 728 16.67 -23.07 -35.51
N PHE A 729 16.22 -22.40 -36.59
CA PHE A 729 16.80 -22.53 -37.93
C PHE A 729 17.47 -21.26 -38.46
N SER A 730 17.43 -20.12 -37.77
CA SER A 730 17.93 -18.85 -38.32
C SER A 730 19.41 -18.88 -38.74
N SER A 731 20.28 -19.56 -37.99
CA SER A 731 21.71 -19.71 -38.33
C SER A 731 21.91 -20.62 -39.54
N LEU A 732 21.13 -21.70 -39.64
CA LEU A 732 21.15 -22.61 -40.81
C LEU A 732 20.64 -21.91 -42.07
N VAL A 733 19.59 -21.10 -41.96
CA VAL A 733 19.04 -20.31 -43.05
C VAL A 733 20.07 -19.28 -43.53
N MET A 734 20.72 -18.55 -42.62
CA MET A 734 21.76 -17.58 -43.00
C MET A 734 22.98 -18.24 -43.62
N ALA A 735 23.44 -19.37 -43.08
CA ALA A 735 24.50 -20.15 -43.72
C ALA A 735 24.06 -20.61 -45.13
N GLY A 736 22.79 -20.96 -45.27
CA GLY A 736 22.12 -21.29 -46.54
C GLY A 736 22.14 -20.20 -47.59
N PHE A 737 22.21 -18.93 -47.20
CA PHE A 737 22.37 -17.82 -48.14
C PHE A 737 23.79 -17.74 -48.72
N GLY A 738 24.76 -18.47 -48.15
CA GLY A 738 26.16 -18.47 -48.59
C GLY A 738 27.11 -17.69 -47.67
N PHE A 739 26.67 -17.29 -46.47
CA PHE A 739 27.54 -16.67 -45.48
C PHE A 739 28.37 -17.71 -44.73
N SER A 740 29.62 -17.36 -44.41
CA SER A 740 30.48 -18.24 -43.60
C SER A 740 29.95 -18.36 -42.17
N ARG A 741 30.32 -19.45 -41.46
CA ARG A 741 29.96 -19.67 -40.05
C ARG A 741 30.20 -18.42 -39.18
N PHE A 742 31.36 -17.80 -39.34
CA PHE A 742 31.73 -16.60 -38.58
C PHE A 742 30.89 -15.37 -38.96
N GLN A 743 30.57 -15.20 -40.24
CA GLN A 743 29.68 -14.12 -40.70
C GLN A 743 28.27 -14.30 -40.13
N VAL A 744 27.72 -15.52 -40.14
CA VAL A 744 26.37 -15.80 -39.62
C VAL A 744 26.20 -15.32 -38.17
N TYR A 745 27.20 -15.54 -37.31
CA TYR A 745 27.15 -15.07 -35.93
C TYR A 745 27.10 -13.55 -35.82
N LEU A 746 27.91 -12.83 -36.60
CA LEU A 746 27.90 -11.36 -36.59
C LEU A 746 26.63 -10.78 -37.23
N LEU A 747 26.07 -11.45 -38.24
CA LEU A 747 24.84 -11.03 -38.92
C LEU A 747 23.57 -11.21 -38.08
N ASN A 748 23.65 -11.89 -36.94
CA ASN A 748 22.59 -11.86 -35.92
C ASN A 748 22.54 -10.51 -35.18
N MET A 749 23.63 -9.74 -35.15
CA MET A 749 23.69 -8.49 -34.38
C MET A 749 22.66 -7.44 -34.84
N PRO A 750 22.53 -7.14 -36.15
CA PRO A 750 21.53 -6.18 -36.64
C PRO A 750 20.09 -6.65 -36.40
N MET A 751 19.86 -7.97 -36.44
CA MET A 751 18.55 -8.55 -36.16
C MET A 751 18.05 -8.23 -34.75
N GLY A 752 18.93 -8.33 -33.74
CA GLY A 752 18.60 -7.94 -32.37
C GLY A 752 18.35 -6.42 -32.24
N ALA A 753 19.11 -5.57 -32.94
CA ALA A 753 18.87 -4.13 -32.94
C ALA A 753 17.50 -3.74 -33.55
N ILE A 754 17.10 -4.41 -34.63
CA ILE A 754 15.80 -4.22 -35.27
C ILE A 754 14.66 -4.71 -34.36
N LEU A 755 14.86 -5.84 -33.68
CA LEU A 755 13.92 -6.30 -32.65
C LEU A 755 13.76 -5.28 -31.53
N ALA A 756 14.85 -4.68 -31.03
CA ALA A 756 14.79 -3.63 -30.02
C ALA A 756 13.97 -2.42 -30.49
N PHE A 757 14.20 -1.97 -31.73
CA PHE A 757 13.46 -0.86 -32.34
C PHE A 757 11.95 -1.13 -32.37
N PHE A 758 11.52 -2.30 -32.87
CA PHE A 758 10.10 -2.63 -32.93
C PHE A 758 9.49 -2.89 -31.55
N ALA A 759 10.21 -3.55 -30.65
CA ALA A 759 9.72 -3.83 -29.29
C ALA A 759 9.49 -2.54 -28.49
N LEU A 760 10.46 -1.62 -28.48
CA LEU A 760 10.33 -0.35 -27.77
C LEU A 760 9.37 0.62 -28.47
N GLY A 761 9.45 0.73 -29.80
CA GLY A 761 8.61 1.64 -30.56
C GLY A 761 7.13 1.28 -30.50
N SER A 762 6.79 0.00 -30.66
CA SER A 762 5.40 -0.46 -30.64
C SER A 762 4.76 -0.34 -29.25
N THR A 763 5.49 -0.69 -28.19
CA THR A 763 5.00 -0.56 -26.81
C THR A 763 4.84 0.91 -26.40
N TYR A 764 5.77 1.79 -26.79
CA TYR A 764 5.64 3.23 -26.60
C TYR A 764 4.40 3.80 -27.29
N LEU A 765 4.18 3.47 -28.57
CA LEU A 765 3.00 3.95 -29.31
C LEU A 765 1.68 3.45 -28.69
N CYS A 766 1.61 2.17 -28.30
CA CYS A 766 0.45 1.60 -27.60
C CYS A 766 0.18 2.25 -26.23
N SER A 767 1.20 2.83 -25.59
CA SER A 767 1.04 3.57 -24.32
C SER A 767 0.57 5.00 -24.53
N ARG A 768 0.91 5.63 -25.67
CA ARG A 768 0.59 7.04 -25.94
C ARG A 768 -0.78 7.25 -26.58
N PHE A 769 -1.24 6.28 -27.37
CA PHE A 769 -2.46 6.38 -28.16
C PHE A 769 -3.43 5.25 -27.83
N SER A 770 -4.64 5.58 -27.37
CA SER A 770 -5.70 4.61 -27.09
C SER A 770 -6.34 4.10 -28.38
N GLY A 771 -6.67 2.80 -28.44
CA GLY A 771 -7.38 2.21 -29.58
C GLY A 771 -6.51 1.80 -30.78
N TYR A 772 -5.18 1.78 -30.64
CA TYR A 772 -4.24 1.42 -31.71
C TYR A 772 -3.56 0.04 -31.54
N ARG A 773 -3.88 -0.72 -30.47
CA ARG A 773 -3.13 -1.94 -30.13
C ARG A 773 -3.29 -3.03 -31.20
N THR A 774 -4.49 -3.23 -31.72
CA THR A 774 -4.77 -4.16 -32.83
C THR A 774 -4.14 -3.72 -34.13
N ILE A 775 -4.13 -2.41 -34.44
CA ILE A 775 -3.51 -1.88 -35.66
C ILE A 775 -2.01 -2.10 -35.63
N ILE A 776 -1.36 -1.75 -34.51
CA ILE A 776 0.08 -1.92 -34.37
C ILE A 776 0.46 -3.40 -34.47
N GLY A 777 -0.28 -4.30 -33.81
CA GLY A 777 -0.04 -5.75 -33.94
C GLY A 777 -0.25 -6.28 -35.36
N ALA A 778 -1.24 -5.76 -36.09
CA ALA A 778 -1.44 -6.08 -37.51
C ALA A 778 -0.27 -5.56 -38.37
N CYS A 779 0.18 -4.32 -38.14
CA CYS A 779 1.33 -3.73 -38.84
C CYS A 779 2.62 -4.53 -38.61
N LEU A 780 2.91 -4.93 -37.38
CA LEU A 780 4.08 -5.76 -37.07
C LEU A 780 4.01 -7.12 -37.79
N SER A 781 2.83 -7.74 -37.82
CA SER A 781 2.61 -8.99 -38.55
C SER A 781 2.79 -8.82 -40.06
N LEU A 782 2.34 -7.70 -40.63
CA LEU A 782 2.53 -7.36 -42.05
C LEU A 782 4.00 -7.12 -42.41
N ILE A 783 4.75 -6.44 -41.55
CA ILE A 783 6.20 -6.22 -41.75
C ILE A 783 6.91 -7.58 -41.76
N SER A 784 6.58 -8.47 -40.82
CA SER A 784 7.15 -9.81 -40.77
C SER A 784 6.73 -10.70 -41.93
N LEU A 785 5.49 -10.54 -42.44
CA LEU A 785 5.03 -11.18 -43.66
C LEU A 785 5.88 -10.74 -44.86
N ALA A 786 6.12 -9.44 -45.02
CA ALA A 786 6.99 -8.91 -46.05
C ALA A 786 8.43 -9.45 -45.90
N GLY A 787 8.95 -9.53 -44.67
CA GLY A 787 10.24 -10.16 -44.38
C GLY A 787 10.31 -11.62 -44.82
N SER A 788 9.30 -12.43 -44.49
CA SER A 788 9.20 -13.84 -44.92
C SER A 788 9.16 -13.98 -46.44
N LEU A 789 8.43 -13.11 -47.14
CA LEU A 789 8.41 -13.08 -48.61
C LEU A 789 9.77 -12.70 -49.20
N LEU A 790 10.48 -11.74 -48.62
CA LEU A 790 11.82 -11.36 -49.06
C LEU A 790 12.85 -12.47 -48.83
N VAL A 791 12.75 -13.22 -47.73
CA VAL A 791 13.61 -14.40 -47.51
C VAL A 791 13.40 -15.44 -48.62
N ARG A 792 12.14 -15.71 -48.97
CA ARG A 792 11.79 -16.73 -49.95
C ARG A 792 12.04 -16.32 -51.40
N TYR A 793 11.65 -15.11 -51.77
CA TYR A 793 11.62 -14.64 -53.17
C TYR A 793 12.66 -13.55 -53.47
N GLY A 794 13.46 -13.14 -52.49
CA GLY A 794 14.48 -12.11 -52.67
C GLY A 794 15.49 -12.49 -53.76
N PRO A 795 15.79 -11.56 -54.70
CA PRO A 795 16.63 -11.86 -55.86
C PRO A 795 18.13 -12.00 -55.53
N ASN A 796 18.59 -11.48 -54.39
CA ASN A 796 20.00 -11.52 -53.99
C ASN A 796 20.17 -11.80 -52.49
N GLN A 797 21.38 -12.18 -52.09
CA GLN A 797 21.72 -12.52 -50.69
C GLN A 797 21.38 -11.39 -49.71
N GLY A 798 21.65 -10.13 -50.08
CA GLY A 798 21.36 -8.96 -49.25
C GLY A 798 19.86 -8.77 -48.98
N SER A 799 19.02 -8.94 -50.01
CA SER A 799 17.56 -8.83 -49.89
C SER A 799 16.95 -9.93 -49.02
N ARG A 800 17.47 -11.16 -49.11
CA ARG A 800 17.05 -12.29 -48.28
C ARG A 800 17.47 -12.08 -46.82
N LEU A 801 18.70 -11.60 -46.59
CA LEU A 801 19.20 -11.25 -45.26
C LEU A 801 18.38 -10.11 -44.63
N PHE A 802 18.11 -9.04 -45.39
CA PHE A 802 17.26 -7.95 -44.93
C PHE A 802 15.84 -8.44 -44.61
N GLY A 803 15.30 -9.34 -45.43
CA GLY A 803 14.05 -10.02 -45.16
C GLY A 803 14.05 -10.72 -43.81
N LEU A 804 15.12 -11.46 -43.48
CA LEU A 804 15.29 -12.14 -42.20
C LEU A 804 15.44 -11.17 -41.01
N TRP A 805 16.03 -10.00 -41.25
CA TRP A 805 16.15 -8.96 -40.23
C TRP A 805 14.83 -8.27 -39.89
N ILE A 806 14.02 -7.90 -40.89
CA ILE A 806 12.71 -7.28 -40.61
C ILE A 806 11.65 -8.31 -40.20
N PHE A 807 11.88 -9.58 -40.55
CA PHE A 807 11.05 -10.71 -40.14
C PHE A 807 10.80 -10.73 -38.64
N VAL A 808 11.76 -10.32 -37.80
CA VAL A 808 11.63 -10.39 -36.34
C VAL A 808 10.67 -9.37 -35.73
N ALA A 809 10.12 -8.43 -36.51
CA ALA A 809 9.17 -7.42 -36.04
C ALA A 809 7.96 -8.03 -35.30
N PHE A 810 7.48 -9.20 -35.74
CA PHE A 810 6.39 -9.94 -35.12
C PHE A 810 6.61 -10.13 -33.63
N ALA A 811 7.86 -10.35 -33.17
CA ALA A 811 8.16 -10.69 -31.78
C ALA A 811 7.76 -9.58 -30.80
N ALA A 812 7.68 -8.33 -31.28
CA ALA A 812 7.11 -7.21 -30.53
C ALA A 812 5.59 -7.33 -30.30
N GLY A 813 4.89 -8.20 -31.02
CA GLY A 813 3.47 -8.51 -30.84
C GLY A 813 3.15 -9.31 -29.57
N PHE A 814 4.11 -10.05 -29.00
CA PHE A 814 3.93 -10.81 -27.76
C PHE A 814 3.60 -9.93 -26.55
N PRO A 815 4.36 -8.86 -26.22
CA PRO A 815 3.97 -7.96 -25.12
C PRO A 815 2.63 -7.26 -25.39
N ILE A 816 2.28 -7.00 -26.66
CA ILE A 816 0.96 -6.44 -27.01
C ILE A 816 -0.15 -7.44 -26.67
N SER A 817 -0.02 -8.73 -27.02
CA SER A 817 -1.05 -9.74 -26.70
C SER A 817 -1.25 -9.92 -25.19
N LEU A 818 -0.16 -9.91 -24.41
CA LEU A 818 -0.24 -9.91 -22.94
C LEU A 818 -0.98 -8.69 -22.39
N SER A 819 -0.71 -7.50 -22.93
CA SER A 819 -1.40 -6.27 -22.54
C SER A 819 -2.91 -6.31 -22.86
N MET A 820 -3.29 -6.96 -23.97
CA MET A 820 -4.69 -7.11 -24.37
C MET A 820 -5.44 -8.02 -23.40
N VAL A 821 -4.86 -9.15 -22.97
CA VAL A 821 -5.47 -10.00 -21.93
C VAL A 821 -5.60 -9.23 -20.61
N ALA A 822 -4.59 -8.45 -20.24
CA ALA A 822 -4.61 -7.67 -19.01
C ALA A 822 -5.72 -6.60 -19.00
N SER A 823 -5.99 -5.95 -20.14
CA SER A 823 -6.98 -4.88 -20.28
C SER A 823 -8.39 -5.33 -20.67
N ASN A 824 -8.54 -6.49 -21.30
CA ASN A 824 -9.83 -6.94 -21.87
C ASN A 824 -10.44 -8.16 -21.17
N VAL A 825 -9.84 -8.66 -20.09
CA VAL A 825 -10.39 -9.78 -19.32
C VAL A 825 -10.50 -9.37 -17.84
N ALA A 826 -11.72 -9.43 -17.30
CA ALA A 826 -12.02 -9.16 -15.91
C ALA A 826 -12.63 -10.39 -15.21
N GLY A 827 -12.51 -10.45 -13.89
CA GLY A 827 -12.80 -11.65 -13.08
C GLY A 827 -11.53 -12.45 -12.80
N PHE A 828 -11.31 -12.81 -11.53
CA PHE A 828 -10.07 -13.41 -11.05
C PHE A 828 -9.81 -14.79 -11.69
N THR A 829 -10.80 -15.69 -11.66
CA THR A 829 -10.68 -17.03 -12.27
C THR A 829 -10.60 -16.92 -13.79
N LYS A 830 -11.42 -16.05 -14.41
CA LYS A 830 -11.42 -15.83 -15.87
C LYS A 830 -10.05 -15.40 -16.38
N LYS A 831 -9.44 -14.41 -15.72
CA LYS A 831 -8.14 -13.85 -16.08
C LYS A 831 -7.01 -14.86 -15.92
N SER A 832 -7.01 -15.63 -14.83
CA SER A 832 -6.01 -16.70 -14.62
C SER A 832 -6.07 -17.77 -15.71
N VAL A 833 -7.28 -18.20 -16.10
CA VAL A 833 -7.44 -19.22 -17.15
C VAL A 833 -7.12 -18.66 -18.53
N ALA A 834 -7.49 -17.40 -18.82
CA ALA A 834 -7.10 -16.73 -20.07
C ALA A 834 -5.57 -16.67 -20.23
N SER A 835 -4.83 -16.30 -19.19
CA SER A 835 -3.36 -16.31 -19.21
C SER A 835 -2.79 -17.72 -19.45
N ALA A 836 -3.34 -18.75 -18.80
CA ALA A 836 -2.91 -20.14 -19.04
C ALA A 836 -3.16 -20.59 -20.49
N MET A 837 -4.31 -20.23 -21.06
CA MET A 837 -4.65 -20.49 -22.47
C MET A 837 -3.66 -19.84 -23.43
N MET A 838 -3.23 -18.60 -23.17
CA MET A 838 -2.20 -17.93 -23.98
C MET A 838 -0.84 -18.63 -23.90
N PHE A 839 -0.41 -19.09 -22.73
CA PHE A 839 0.84 -19.83 -22.59
C PHE A 839 0.79 -21.20 -23.29
N MET A 840 -0.33 -21.92 -23.22
CA MET A 840 -0.52 -23.14 -23.99
C MET A 840 -0.47 -22.89 -25.50
N ALA A 841 -1.06 -21.80 -25.98
CA ALA A 841 -0.97 -21.40 -27.38
C ALA A 841 0.48 -21.08 -27.79
N TYR A 842 1.25 -20.40 -26.93
CA TYR A 842 2.66 -20.12 -27.14
C TYR A 842 3.50 -21.40 -27.26
N THR A 843 3.40 -22.32 -26.29
CA THR A 843 4.17 -23.57 -26.33
C THR A 843 3.77 -24.43 -27.52
N THR A 844 2.47 -24.51 -27.84
CA THR A 844 1.97 -25.29 -28.98
C THR A 844 2.56 -24.79 -30.30
N GLY A 845 2.53 -23.47 -30.54
CA GLY A 845 3.12 -22.93 -31.78
C GLY A 845 4.62 -23.18 -31.87
N ASN A 846 5.36 -23.02 -30.77
CA ASN A 846 6.80 -23.27 -30.76
C ASN A 846 7.19 -24.73 -30.95
N ILE A 847 6.32 -25.68 -30.56
CA ILE A 847 6.47 -27.11 -30.86
C ILE A 847 6.25 -27.35 -32.36
N ILE A 848 5.20 -26.75 -32.95
CA ILE A 848 4.84 -26.97 -34.36
C ILE A 848 5.89 -26.39 -35.32
N GLY A 849 6.41 -25.18 -35.03
CA GLY A 849 7.29 -24.41 -35.92
C GLY A 849 8.45 -25.20 -36.52
N PRO A 850 9.33 -25.82 -35.71
CA PRO A 850 10.48 -26.59 -36.20
C PRO A 850 10.14 -27.76 -37.13
N PHE A 851 8.94 -28.33 -37.05
CA PHE A 851 8.52 -29.44 -37.92
C PHE A 851 8.08 -29.02 -39.32
N LEU A 852 7.93 -27.72 -39.55
CA LEU A 852 7.61 -27.16 -40.87
C LEU A 852 8.86 -26.89 -41.71
N PHE A 853 10.04 -26.95 -41.09
CA PHE A 853 11.34 -26.76 -41.73
C PHE A 853 11.96 -28.13 -42.01
N PHE A 854 11.62 -28.70 -43.17
CA PHE A 854 12.04 -30.05 -43.51
C PHE A 854 13.52 -30.11 -43.88
N ALA A 855 14.26 -31.08 -43.32
CA ALA A 855 15.66 -31.31 -43.66
C ALA A 855 15.90 -31.56 -45.17
N ARG A 856 14.93 -32.16 -45.88
CA ARG A 856 15.00 -32.39 -47.33
C ARG A 856 14.95 -31.12 -48.19
N GLU A 857 14.54 -29.99 -47.60
CA GLU A 857 14.46 -28.69 -48.26
C GLU A 857 15.61 -27.76 -47.84
N ALA A 858 16.55 -28.25 -47.04
CA ALA A 858 17.74 -27.48 -46.67
C ALA A 858 18.58 -27.18 -47.93
N PRO A 859 19.14 -25.97 -48.07
CA PRO A 859 19.13 -24.89 -47.08
C PRO A 859 18.00 -23.85 -47.25
N GLU A 860 17.13 -24.02 -48.25
CA GLU A 860 16.11 -23.01 -48.62
C GLU A 860 14.87 -23.03 -47.71
N TYR A 861 14.51 -24.21 -47.18
CA TYR A 861 13.35 -24.43 -46.30
C TYR A 861 12.05 -23.80 -46.83
N SER A 862 11.80 -23.98 -48.14
CA SER A 862 10.69 -23.36 -48.85
C SER A 862 9.35 -23.61 -48.16
N SER A 863 9.01 -24.83 -47.76
CA SER A 863 7.73 -25.10 -47.08
C SER A 863 7.62 -24.39 -45.73
N GLY A 864 8.73 -24.26 -45.00
CA GLY A 864 8.80 -23.55 -43.72
C GLY A 864 8.47 -22.06 -43.86
N PHE A 865 9.05 -21.39 -44.86
CA PHE A 865 8.73 -19.99 -45.15
C PHE A 865 7.33 -19.81 -45.73
N LEU A 866 6.78 -20.79 -46.46
CA LEU A 866 5.36 -20.75 -46.88
C LEU A 866 4.44 -20.71 -45.67
N ALA A 867 4.63 -21.67 -44.76
CA ALA A 867 3.81 -21.79 -43.56
C ALA A 867 3.95 -20.54 -42.68
N THR A 868 5.15 -19.98 -42.59
CA THR A 868 5.40 -18.74 -41.87
C THR A 868 4.64 -17.55 -42.47
N THR A 869 4.67 -17.39 -43.81
CA THR A 869 3.89 -16.35 -44.51
C THR A 869 2.39 -16.50 -44.27
N ILE A 870 1.86 -17.73 -44.33
CA ILE A 870 0.45 -18.02 -44.02
C ILE A 870 0.13 -17.64 -42.58
N CYS A 871 0.98 -18.03 -41.64
CA CYS A 871 0.84 -17.71 -40.23
C CYS A 871 0.78 -16.20 -39.97
N PHE A 872 1.68 -15.41 -40.57
CA PHE A 872 1.62 -13.94 -40.44
C PHE A 872 0.37 -13.34 -41.11
N GLY A 873 -0.12 -13.93 -42.20
CA GLY A 873 -1.40 -13.56 -42.80
C GLY A 873 -2.56 -13.77 -41.83
N ILE A 874 -2.62 -14.96 -41.20
CA ILE A 874 -3.60 -15.29 -40.16
C ILE A 874 -3.48 -14.33 -38.98
N SER A 875 -2.27 -14.06 -38.48
CA SER A 875 -2.05 -13.11 -37.38
C SER A 875 -2.55 -11.71 -37.70
N THR A 876 -2.28 -11.22 -38.92
CA THR A 876 -2.75 -9.91 -39.40
C THR A 876 -4.28 -9.85 -39.43
N ILE A 877 -4.91 -10.83 -40.10
CA ILE A 877 -6.37 -10.91 -40.22
C ILE A 877 -7.01 -11.02 -38.84
N THR A 878 -6.46 -11.85 -37.96
CA THR A 878 -6.98 -12.07 -36.61
C THR A 878 -6.98 -10.78 -35.80
N MET A 879 -5.93 -9.96 -35.87
CA MET A 879 -5.88 -8.66 -35.19
C MET A 879 -6.90 -7.65 -35.77
N ILE A 880 -7.11 -7.65 -37.09
CA ILE A 880 -8.14 -6.83 -37.74
C ILE A 880 -9.55 -7.28 -37.32
N VAL A 881 -9.82 -8.60 -37.33
CA VAL A 881 -11.10 -9.15 -36.88
C VAL A 881 -11.34 -8.82 -35.42
N LEU A 882 -10.33 -9.02 -34.56
CA LEU A 882 -10.40 -8.68 -33.14
C LEU A 882 -10.77 -7.21 -32.93
N ARG A 883 -10.17 -6.30 -33.71
CA ARG A 883 -10.53 -4.88 -33.68
C ARG A 883 -12.02 -4.65 -33.89
N PHE A 884 -12.58 -5.22 -34.95
CA PHE A 884 -13.99 -5.02 -35.27
C PHE A 884 -14.92 -5.67 -34.25
N VAL A 885 -14.56 -6.85 -33.72
CA VAL A 885 -15.31 -7.51 -32.64
C VAL A 885 -15.38 -6.62 -31.40
N LEU A 886 -14.25 -6.07 -30.95
CA LEU A 886 -14.19 -5.23 -29.76
C LEU A 886 -14.92 -3.89 -29.96
N ILE A 887 -14.80 -3.26 -31.14
CA ILE A 887 -15.55 -2.03 -31.48
C ILE A 887 -17.06 -2.32 -31.52
N ALA A 888 -17.48 -3.42 -32.14
CA ALA A 888 -18.89 -3.79 -32.23
C ALA A 888 -19.50 -4.06 -30.85
N GLU A 889 -18.76 -4.75 -29.97
CA GLU A 889 -19.20 -5.04 -28.61
C GLU A 889 -19.30 -3.76 -27.76
N ASN A 890 -18.34 -2.83 -27.86
CA ASN A 890 -18.45 -1.53 -27.19
C ASN A 890 -19.69 -0.76 -27.68
N LYS A 891 -19.92 -0.68 -29.01
CA LYS A 891 -21.12 -0.03 -29.57
C LYS A 891 -22.43 -0.70 -29.12
N ARG A 892 -22.45 -2.03 -28.96
CA ARG A 892 -23.61 -2.77 -28.44
C ARG A 892 -23.90 -2.37 -27.00
N ARG A 893 -22.86 -2.23 -26.17
CA ARG A 893 -22.98 -1.82 -24.76
C ARG A 893 -23.44 -0.37 -24.61
N ASP A 894 -22.92 0.55 -25.42
CA ASP A 894 -23.35 1.94 -25.43
C ASP A 894 -24.86 2.05 -25.71
N LYS A 895 -25.39 1.24 -26.64
CA LYS A 895 -26.83 1.17 -26.91
C LYS A 895 -27.65 0.64 -25.74
N LEU A 896 -27.17 -0.41 -25.06
CA LEU A 896 -27.86 -1.03 -23.91
C LEU A 896 -27.91 -0.10 -22.69
N GLN A 897 -26.87 0.70 -22.47
CA GLN A 897 -26.86 1.70 -21.39
C GLN A 897 -27.81 2.87 -21.70
N GLN A 898 -27.90 3.32 -22.95
CA GLN A 898 -28.86 4.36 -23.36
C GLN A 898 -30.33 3.93 -23.21
N THR A 899 -30.62 2.62 -23.23
CA THR A 899 -31.98 2.08 -23.01
C THR A 899 -32.29 1.80 -21.54
N SER A 900 -31.29 1.83 -20.66
CA SER A 900 -31.41 1.48 -19.23
C SER A 900 -31.42 2.74 -18.33
N SER A 901 -32.14 3.78 -18.75
CA SER A 901 -32.27 5.06 -18.03
C SER A 901 -33.09 4.90 -16.73
N GLY A 902 -32.47 4.36 -15.68
CA GLY A 902 -33.10 4.24 -14.36
C GLY A 902 -32.27 3.63 -13.22
N LEU A 903 -31.06 3.13 -13.46
CA LEU A 903 -30.19 2.55 -12.41
C LEU A 903 -28.78 3.12 -12.54
N GLN A 904 -28.54 4.28 -11.94
CA GLN A 904 -27.27 5.01 -12.02
C GLN A 904 -26.59 5.15 -10.64
N ASP A 905 -26.75 4.16 -9.76
CA ASP A 905 -26.27 4.24 -8.36
C ASP A 905 -25.35 3.10 -7.90
N ASP A 906 -24.92 2.19 -8.78
CA ASP A 906 -24.11 1.00 -8.40
C ASP A 906 -22.70 0.97 -9.04
N THR A 907 -22.14 2.12 -9.42
CA THR A 907 -20.80 2.18 -10.05
C THR A 907 -19.67 1.78 -9.10
N GLU A 908 -19.76 2.10 -7.80
CA GLU A 908 -18.72 1.71 -6.81
C GLU A 908 -18.83 0.23 -6.40
N HIS A 909 -20.03 -0.33 -6.26
CA HIS A 909 -20.23 -1.75 -5.91
C HIS A 909 -19.81 -2.73 -7.02
N LEU A 910 -19.87 -2.32 -8.29
CA LEU A 910 -19.45 -3.14 -9.43
C LEU A 910 -17.93 -3.17 -9.66
N GLU A 911 -17.20 -2.14 -9.23
CA GLU A 911 -15.72 -2.11 -9.31
C GLU A 911 -15.05 -2.95 -8.21
N ILE A 912 -15.74 -3.15 -7.08
CA ILE A 912 -15.27 -3.92 -5.92
C ILE A 912 -15.70 -5.41 -6.00
N SER A 913 -16.61 -5.79 -6.90
CA SER A 913 -17.08 -7.17 -7.04
C SER A 913 -16.33 -7.97 -8.13
N ASP A 914 -16.06 -9.26 -7.88
CA ASP A 914 -15.38 -10.20 -8.81
C ASP A 914 -16.32 -10.63 -9.96
N VAL A 915 -16.80 -9.64 -10.72
CA VAL A 915 -17.70 -9.73 -11.87
C VAL A 915 -16.86 -9.77 -13.16
N THR A 916 -17.26 -10.59 -14.13
CA THR A 916 -16.54 -10.73 -15.40
C THR A 916 -16.81 -9.56 -16.35
N ASP A 917 -15.90 -9.35 -17.30
CA ASP A 917 -16.02 -8.27 -18.32
C ASP A 917 -17.30 -8.39 -19.16
N ARG A 918 -17.86 -9.60 -19.33
CA ARG A 918 -19.13 -9.80 -20.03
C ARG A 918 -20.36 -9.45 -19.21
N LYS A 919 -20.30 -9.64 -17.89
CA LYS A 919 -21.41 -9.35 -16.96
C LYS A 919 -21.44 -7.87 -16.57
N ASN A 920 -20.29 -7.20 -16.51
CA ASN A 920 -20.20 -5.76 -16.24
C ASN A 920 -20.45 -4.93 -17.52
N LEU A 921 -21.63 -4.31 -17.65
CA LEU A 921 -21.99 -3.47 -18.80
C LEU A 921 -21.21 -2.13 -18.86
N ASN A 922 -20.64 -1.67 -17.74
CA ASN A 922 -19.79 -0.48 -17.67
C ASN A 922 -18.37 -0.76 -18.21
N PHE A 923 -17.95 -2.02 -18.30
CA PHE A 923 -16.65 -2.39 -18.83
C PHE A 923 -16.53 -2.04 -20.33
N ARG A 924 -15.41 -1.44 -20.72
CA ARG A 924 -15.08 -1.06 -22.10
C ARG A 924 -13.81 -1.76 -22.58
N TYR A 925 -13.92 -2.43 -23.72
CA TYR A 925 -12.80 -3.15 -24.32
C TYR A 925 -11.84 -2.20 -25.03
N VAL A 926 -10.55 -2.44 -24.84
CA VAL A 926 -9.47 -1.76 -25.55
C VAL A 926 -9.14 -2.54 -26.81
N TYR A 927 -9.08 -1.85 -27.95
CA TYR A 927 -8.75 -2.43 -29.24
C TYR A 927 -7.44 -1.88 -29.82
#